data_AF-A0A0Q4KM64-F1
#
_entry.id   AF-A0A0Q4KM64-F1
#
_cell.length_a   1.000
_cell.length_b   1.000
_cell.length_c   1.000
_cell.angle_alpha   90.00
_cell.angle_beta   90.00
_cell.angle_gamma   90.00
#
_symmetry.space_group_name_H-M   'P 1'
#
loop_
_entity.id
_entity.type
_entity.pdbx_description
1 polymer ?
#
loop_
_entity_poly.entity_id
_entity_poly.type
_entity_poly.pdbx_seq_one_letter_code
_entity_poly.pdbx_strand_id
1 'polypeptide(L)'
;MRSEARTATSGDGTTWRIVMLVAMGLLGAAVLVALIVTLGNANRQRDRALELQAHSYDVMILARTLSGTIARSEASLGRYVISGDKQLGQLYVDEWLLAGTQIDRLDQVTNDNAEQQPRIDRLRAAYDARGRELSLTALNTSYGKNGQALARYYQGRKAPTLTEINTTLDTLIARERALLDDRTAAAMGSVERSSWIAGVLAVFGVLIVLGALMLGWLTIRAVGDRAVAQADAELERERADELTAAVATATAELRVQEAKLRQIQKMEAVGQLTGGIAHDFNNMLAVVLGGLELARRCVAVDPVTARRHIDSATEGANRAAALTRRLLAFSREESLKTETIDAAALVCGMSDLLDRTLGDAITVIVRDDAVGGCIRADRVQLENAVLNLAVNARDAMNGRGTLTVSTGTTTLLAEQVGRCAAGDYVTIRVDDDGCGMAPDIAERVFEPFFTTKEVGKGTGLGLSQIFALVQQLQGEVGIVSAPGEGTAVTLYFPRAAALPAVPLSTALVATAEPAAPTTPDLLHILVVEDDPRVLAATTGALEEIGHHPIACDDPLAAPALLAENPSIGLIISDVLMPRQTGPEMIAALAPLYPHVAVLFVTGFAGEVNVAQFGGHEVLRKPFTLMALERAVMTALATDRPMARDRIAAE
;
A
#
# COMPACT_ATOMS: atom_id res chain seq x y z
N MET A 1 -4.48 -7.06 9.14
CA MET A 1 -5.44 -7.56 10.17
C MET A 1 -6.19 -6.46 10.95
N ARG A 2 -6.25 -5.20 10.50
CA ARG A 2 -7.05 -4.14 11.17
C ARG A 2 -8.22 -3.57 10.34
N SER A 3 -8.48 -4.08 9.13
CA SER A 3 -9.57 -3.55 8.26
C SER A 3 -10.85 -4.40 8.24
N GLU A 4 -10.89 -5.58 8.87
CA GLU A 4 -12.09 -6.45 8.85
C GLU A 4 -13.11 -6.15 9.96
N ALA A 5 -12.79 -5.29 10.92
CA ALA A 5 -13.67 -5.04 12.08
C ALA A 5 -14.74 -3.95 11.87
N ARG A 6 -14.83 -3.32 10.69
CA ARG A 6 -15.78 -2.20 10.44
C ARG A 6 -16.98 -2.53 9.54
N THR A 7 -17.07 -3.74 9.01
CA THR A 7 -18.18 -4.14 8.12
C THR A 7 -19.38 -4.77 8.84
N ALA A 8 -19.27 -5.07 10.14
CA ALA A 8 -20.33 -5.78 10.87
C ALA A 8 -21.47 -4.88 11.41
N THR A 9 -21.35 -3.55 11.41
CA THR A 9 -22.34 -2.65 12.03
C THR A 9 -23.27 -1.94 11.05
N SER A 10 -23.10 -2.11 9.73
CA SER A 10 -23.93 -1.44 8.72
C SER A 10 -25.25 -2.15 8.40
N GLY A 11 -25.34 -3.46 8.66
CA GLY A 11 -26.55 -4.27 8.44
C GLY A 11 -27.66 -3.94 9.43
N ASP A 12 -27.31 -3.70 10.69
CA ASP A 12 -28.28 -3.61 11.80
C ASP A 12 -29.21 -2.39 11.68
N GLY A 13 -28.68 -1.26 11.23
CA GLY A 13 -29.45 -0.03 11.05
C GLY A 13 -30.48 -0.10 9.92
N THR A 14 -30.23 -0.92 8.90
CA THR A 14 -31.17 -1.08 7.77
C THR A 14 -32.31 -2.01 8.16
N THR A 15 -31.99 -3.11 8.84
CA THR A 15 -32.94 -4.07 9.39
C THR A 15 -33.88 -3.42 10.41
N TRP A 16 -33.33 -2.61 11.33
CA TRP A 16 -34.13 -1.91 12.35
C TRP A 16 -35.13 -0.91 11.75
N ARG A 17 -34.75 -0.17 10.71
CA ARG A 17 -35.64 0.78 10.02
C ARG A 17 -36.78 0.08 9.28
N ILE A 18 -36.51 -1.06 8.65
CA ILE A 18 -37.55 -1.89 8.00
C ILE A 18 -38.53 -2.42 9.05
N VAL A 19 -38.02 -2.95 10.18
CA VAL A 19 -38.85 -3.42 11.29
C VAL A 19 -39.72 -2.28 11.84
N MET A 20 -39.16 -1.07 11.99
CA MET A 20 -39.93 0.10 12.44
C MET A 20 -41.03 0.51 11.44
N LEU A 21 -40.76 0.50 10.14
CA LEU A 21 -41.77 0.80 9.11
C LEU A 21 -42.92 -0.22 9.13
N VAL A 22 -42.59 -1.51 9.25
CA VAL A 22 -43.59 -2.58 9.37
C VAL A 22 -44.42 -2.41 10.64
N ALA A 23 -43.78 -2.14 11.78
CA ALA A 23 -44.47 -1.89 13.05
C ALA A 23 -45.40 -0.68 12.97
N MET A 24 -44.96 0.41 12.33
CA MET A 24 -45.75 1.63 12.17
C MET A 24 -46.92 1.43 11.18
N GLY A 25 -46.73 0.61 10.14
CA GLY A 25 -47.81 0.17 9.26
C GLY A 25 -48.88 -0.67 9.98
N LEU A 26 -48.47 -1.62 10.82
CA LEU A 26 -49.38 -2.42 11.65
C LEU A 26 -50.15 -1.54 12.66
N LEU A 27 -49.47 -0.59 13.30
CA LEU A 27 -50.09 0.37 14.21
C LEU A 27 -51.12 1.25 13.48
N GLY A 28 -50.78 1.73 12.28
CA GLY A 28 -51.69 2.51 11.44
C GLY A 28 -52.94 1.72 11.03
N ALA A 29 -52.78 0.45 10.67
CA ALA A 29 -53.90 -0.44 10.36
C ALA A 29 -54.81 -0.67 11.57
N ALA A 30 -54.24 -0.86 12.76
CA ALA A 30 -55.00 -1.01 14.00
C ALA A 30 -55.80 0.27 14.34
N VAL A 31 -55.19 1.44 14.20
CA VAL A 31 -55.87 2.74 14.39
C VAL A 31 -57.00 2.92 13.39
N LEU A 32 -56.80 2.56 12.11
CA LEU A 32 -57.84 2.63 11.09
C LEU A 32 -59.04 1.73 11.42
N VAL A 33 -58.78 0.48 11.83
CA VAL A 33 -59.84 -0.46 12.26
C VAL A 33 -60.60 0.10 13.46
N ALA A 34 -59.88 0.62 14.47
CA ALA A 34 -60.51 1.26 15.63
C ALA A 34 -61.37 2.46 15.23
N LEU A 35 -60.90 3.30 14.31
CA LEU A 35 -61.66 4.45 13.80
C LEU A 35 -62.95 4.00 13.08
N ILE A 36 -62.88 2.97 12.24
CA ILE A 36 -64.05 2.41 11.54
C ILE A 36 -65.07 1.86 12.54
N VAL A 37 -64.62 1.11 13.55
CA VAL A 37 -65.50 0.53 14.58
C VAL A 37 -66.15 1.62 15.43
N THR A 38 -65.39 2.64 15.86
CA THR A 38 -65.93 3.75 16.66
C THR A 38 -66.94 4.58 15.88
N LEU A 39 -66.67 4.91 14.61
CA LEU A 39 -67.60 5.63 13.75
C LEU A 39 -68.87 4.80 13.47
N GLY A 40 -68.71 3.50 13.21
CA GLY A 40 -69.85 2.59 13.02
C GLY A 40 -70.71 2.46 14.28
N ASN A 41 -70.10 2.43 15.46
CA ASN A 41 -70.85 2.43 16.73
C ASN A 41 -71.57 3.75 16.98
N ALA A 42 -70.92 4.89 16.72
CA ALA A 42 -71.52 6.21 16.87
C ALA A 42 -72.75 6.37 15.96
N ASN A 43 -72.65 5.95 14.70
CA ASN A 43 -73.78 5.99 13.76
C ASN A 43 -74.94 5.09 14.23
N ARG A 44 -74.67 3.85 14.63
CA ARG A 44 -75.71 2.95 15.15
C ARG A 44 -76.39 3.49 16.41
N GLN A 45 -75.64 4.14 17.29
CA GLN A 45 -76.21 4.79 18.48
C GLN A 45 -77.10 5.98 18.11
N ARG A 46 -76.67 6.80 17.14
CA ARG A 46 -77.44 7.93 16.63
C ARG A 46 -78.75 7.47 15.99
N ASP A 47 -78.72 6.44 15.15
CA ASP A 47 -79.91 5.92 14.48
C ASP A 47 -80.93 5.40 15.50
N ARG A 48 -80.48 4.61 16.48
CA ARG A 48 -81.34 4.14 17.59
C ARG A 48 -81.93 5.28 18.42
N ALA A 49 -81.14 6.32 18.68
CA ALA A 49 -81.62 7.49 19.42
C ALA A 49 -82.72 8.24 18.64
N LEU A 50 -82.55 8.38 17.32
CA LEU A 50 -83.56 9.00 16.45
C LEU A 50 -84.85 8.18 16.40
N GLU A 51 -84.76 6.85 16.30
CA GLU A 51 -85.94 5.96 16.34
C GLU A 51 -86.70 6.08 17.66
N LEU A 52 -86.01 6.04 18.79
CA LEU A 52 -86.62 6.19 20.11
C LEU A 52 -87.24 7.58 20.33
N GLN A 53 -86.58 8.62 19.81
CA GLN A 53 -87.10 9.99 19.85
C GLN A 53 -88.37 10.15 19.00
N ALA A 54 -88.38 9.59 17.78
CA ALA A 54 -89.55 9.59 16.91
C ALA A 54 -90.74 8.87 17.57
N HIS A 55 -90.48 7.71 18.17
CA HIS A 55 -91.49 6.96 18.92
C HIS A 55 -92.11 7.77 20.07
N SER A 56 -91.30 8.44 20.88
CA SER A 56 -91.81 9.30 21.97
C SER A 56 -92.65 10.47 21.44
N TYR A 57 -92.29 11.05 20.29
CA TYR A 57 -93.12 12.07 19.64
C TYR A 57 -94.47 11.51 19.15
N ASP A 58 -94.48 10.32 18.56
CA ASP A 58 -95.70 9.68 18.08
C ASP A 58 -96.71 9.46 19.22
N VAL A 59 -96.25 8.95 20.36
CA VAL A 59 -97.07 8.75 21.57
C VAL A 59 -97.66 10.08 22.07
N MET A 60 -96.84 11.12 22.19
CA MET A 60 -97.31 12.44 22.64
C MET A 60 -98.31 13.08 21.66
N ILE A 61 -98.08 12.97 20.35
CA ILE A 61 -98.97 13.49 19.30
C ILE A 61 -100.30 12.74 19.33
N LEU A 62 -100.29 11.42 19.44
CA LEU A 62 -101.50 10.59 19.54
C LEU A 62 -102.31 10.94 20.80
N ALA A 63 -101.67 11.04 21.96
CA ALA A 63 -102.34 11.39 23.22
C ALA A 63 -102.97 12.80 23.17
N ARG A 64 -102.27 13.78 22.58
CA ARG A 64 -102.80 15.14 22.40
C ARG A 64 -103.94 15.20 21.38
N THR A 65 -103.83 14.42 20.31
CA THR A 65 -104.89 14.30 19.30
C THR A 65 -106.14 13.68 19.91
N LEU A 66 -105.98 12.63 20.72
CA LEU A 66 -107.05 11.96 21.46
C LEU A 66 -107.78 12.91 22.41
N SER A 67 -107.04 13.66 23.23
CA SER A 67 -107.63 14.70 24.10
C SER A 67 -108.49 15.70 23.30
N GLY A 68 -107.97 16.17 22.15
CA GLY A 68 -108.70 17.05 21.25
C GLY A 68 -109.95 16.42 20.62
N THR A 69 -109.89 15.14 20.23
CA THR A 69 -111.02 14.40 19.65
C THR A 69 -112.14 14.21 20.69
N ILE A 70 -111.80 13.82 21.92
CA ILE A 70 -112.76 13.70 23.03
C ILE A 70 -113.43 15.05 23.32
N ALA A 71 -112.64 16.12 23.40
CA ALA A 71 -113.17 17.47 23.64
C ALA A 71 -114.12 17.95 22.54
N ARG A 72 -113.81 17.66 21.27
CA ARG A 72 -114.71 17.97 20.14
C ARG A 72 -115.98 17.13 20.16
N SER A 73 -115.87 15.83 20.41
CA SER A 73 -117.02 14.92 20.53
C SER A 73 -117.99 15.40 21.62
N GLU A 74 -117.49 15.74 22.81
CA GLU A 74 -118.33 16.28 23.88
C GLU A 74 -118.95 17.63 23.53
N ALA A 75 -118.21 18.52 22.85
CA ALA A 75 -118.76 19.78 22.38
C ALA A 75 -119.87 19.59 21.33
N SER A 76 -119.71 18.63 20.42
CA SER A 76 -120.71 18.23 19.43
C SER A 76 -121.98 17.70 20.11
N LEU A 77 -121.83 16.85 21.14
CA LEU A 77 -122.94 16.39 21.97
C LEU A 77 -123.63 17.54 22.71
N GLY A 78 -122.86 18.48 23.29
CA GLY A 78 -123.41 19.66 23.96
C GLY A 78 -124.25 20.51 23.02
N ARG A 79 -123.76 20.77 21.80
CA ARG A 79 -124.55 21.47 20.77
C ARG A 79 -125.79 20.67 20.36
N TYR A 80 -125.68 19.35 20.21
CA TYR A 80 -126.81 18.48 19.89
C TYR A 80 -127.91 18.52 20.96
N VAL A 81 -127.54 18.48 22.24
CA VAL A 81 -128.50 18.56 23.36
C VAL A 81 -129.26 19.90 23.36
N ILE A 82 -128.61 20.98 22.92
CA ILE A 82 -129.21 22.33 22.87
C ILE A 82 -130.09 22.49 21.62
N SER A 83 -129.61 22.11 20.44
CA SER A 83 -130.29 22.37 19.17
C SER A 83 -131.28 21.27 18.75
N GLY A 84 -131.09 20.04 19.21
CA GLY A 84 -131.81 18.86 18.72
C GLY A 84 -131.40 18.38 17.32
N ASP A 85 -130.37 18.98 16.71
CA ASP A 85 -129.93 18.69 15.35
C ASP A 85 -129.27 17.31 15.24
N LYS A 86 -129.91 16.39 14.50
CA LYS A 86 -129.44 15.01 14.33
C LYS A 86 -128.06 14.92 13.68
N GLN A 87 -127.65 15.89 12.86
CA GLN A 87 -126.31 15.87 12.25
C GLN A 87 -125.21 16.03 13.30
N LEU A 88 -125.43 16.87 14.33
CA LEU A 88 -124.51 17.01 15.46
C LEU A 88 -124.46 15.76 16.34
N GLY A 89 -125.58 15.03 16.44
CA GLY A 89 -125.63 13.74 17.13
C GLY A 89 -124.81 12.66 16.42
N GLN A 90 -124.86 12.61 15.09
CA GLN A 90 -124.01 11.71 14.28
C GLN A 90 -122.53 12.07 14.43
N LEU A 91 -122.19 13.36 14.32
CA LEU A 91 -120.82 13.85 14.49
C LEU A 91 -120.23 13.48 15.86
N TYR A 92 -121.02 13.59 16.93
CA TYR A 92 -120.61 13.12 18.26
C TYR A 92 -120.20 11.65 18.26
N VAL A 93 -121.03 10.76 17.68
CA VAL A 93 -120.77 9.31 17.64
C VAL A 93 -119.52 9.01 16.82
N ASP A 94 -119.36 9.64 15.67
CA ASP A 94 -118.19 9.46 14.80
C ASP A 94 -116.90 9.92 15.49
N GLU A 95 -116.90 11.10 16.11
CA GLU A 95 -115.75 11.60 16.88
C GLU A 95 -115.46 10.74 18.11
N TRP A 96 -116.50 10.18 18.76
CA TRP A 96 -116.33 9.29 19.90
C TRP A 96 -115.68 7.97 19.48
N LEU A 97 -116.16 7.34 18.40
CA LEU A 97 -115.56 6.12 17.84
C LEU A 97 -114.13 6.36 17.36
N LEU A 98 -113.86 7.51 16.75
CA LEU A 98 -112.50 7.91 16.36
C LEU A 98 -111.58 8.02 17.58
N ALA A 99 -112.05 8.56 18.70
CA ALA A 99 -111.28 8.56 19.95
C ALA A 99 -110.98 7.14 20.45
N GLY A 100 -111.93 6.20 20.31
CA GLY A 100 -111.72 4.79 20.62
C GLY A 100 -110.60 4.16 19.80
N THR A 101 -110.59 4.37 18.48
CA THR A 101 -109.51 3.87 17.61
C THR A 101 -108.15 4.53 17.89
N GLN A 102 -108.15 5.79 18.34
CA GLN A 102 -106.94 6.46 18.81
C GLN A 102 -106.40 5.86 20.12
N ILE A 103 -107.27 5.42 21.04
CA ILE A 103 -106.88 4.67 22.24
C ILE A 103 -106.27 3.31 21.84
N ASP A 104 -106.88 2.58 20.91
CA ASP A 104 -106.34 1.30 20.40
C ASP A 104 -104.96 1.47 19.76
N ARG A 105 -104.77 2.57 19.02
CA ARG A 105 -103.46 2.89 18.45
C ARG A 105 -102.45 3.27 19.52
N LEU A 106 -102.86 4.04 20.54
CA LEU A 106 -102.01 4.41 21.68
C LEU A 106 -101.56 3.17 22.46
N ASP A 107 -102.47 2.23 22.68
CA ASP A 107 -102.21 0.91 23.27
C ASP A 107 -101.17 0.13 22.46
N GLN A 108 -101.36 0.04 21.13
CA GLN A 108 -100.42 -0.63 20.26
C GLN A 108 -99.01 -0.02 20.28
N VAL A 109 -98.90 1.31 20.27
CA VAL A 109 -97.59 1.99 20.27
C VAL A 109 -96.96 2.08 21.67
N THR A 110 -97.67 1.72 22.75
CA THR A 110 -97.11 1.76 24.12
C THR A 110 -96.98 0.37 24.76
N ASN A 111 -97.33 -0.69 24.04
CA ASN A 111 -97.23 -2.08 24.48
C ASN A 111 -95.80 -2.53 24.82
N ASP A 112 -94.78 -1.85 24.29
CA ASP A 112 -93.38 -2.09 24.62
C ASP A 112 -92.99 -1.53 26.00
N ASN A 113 -93.84 -0.70 26.61
CA ASN A 113 -93.57 -0.04 27.88
C ASN A 113 -94.50 -0.55 28.99
N ALA A 114 -93.99 -1.49 29.79
CA ALA A 114 -94.71 -2.08 30.93
C ALA A 114 -95.16 -1.03 31.99
N GLU A 115 -94.51 0.15 32.06
CA GLU A 115 -94.97 1.22 32.95
C GLU A 115 -96.21 1.96 32.40
N GLN A 116 -96.44 1.97 31.09
CA GLN A 116 -97.54 2.71 30.46
C GLN A 116 -98.81 1.91 30.32
N GLN A 117 -98.72 0.57 30.22
CA GLN A 117 -99.87 -0.31 30.06
C GLN A 117 -100.98 -0.08 31.12
N PRO A 118 -100.69 0.03 32.43
CA PRO A 118 -101.73 0.28 33.44
C PRO A 118 -102.45 1.63 33.27
N ARG A 119 -101.78 2.60 32.63
CA ARG A 119 -102.36 3.93 32.35
C ARG A 119 -103.26 3.90 31.13
N ILE A 120 -102.90 3.13 30.09
CA ILE A 120 -103.77 2.89 28.94
C ILE A 120 -105.03 2.12 29.38
N ASP A 121 -104.87 1.10 30.22
CA ASP A 121 -106.01 0.36 30.77
C ASP A 121 -106.95 1.27 31.56
N ARG A 122 -106.38 2.16 32.40
CA ARG A 122 -107.14 3.16 33.15
C ARG A 122 -107.84 4.17 32.24
N LEU A 123 -107.15 4.63 31.19
CA LEU A 123 -107.70 5.53 30.19
C LEU A 123 -108.88 4.88 29.45
N ARG A 124 -108.73 3.62 29.04
CA ARG A 124 -109.78 2.84 28.36
C ARG A 124 -110.99 2.64 29.26
N ALA A 125 -110.78 2.25 30.52
CA ALA A 125 -111.86 2.12 31.50
C ALA A 125 -112.61 3.43 31.74
N ALA A 126 -111.89 4.55 31.85
CA ALA A 126 -112.48 5.89 32.02
C ALA A 126 -113.24 6.34 30.77
N TYR A 127 -112.70 6.08 29.57
CA TYR A 127 -113.36 6.32 28.29
C TYR A 127 -114.66 5.51 28.18
N ASP A 128 -114.65 4.21 28.45
CA ASP A 128 -115.85 3.38 28.36
C ASP A 128 -116.93 3.80 29.36
N ALA A 129 -116.52 4.15 30.58
CA ALA A 129 -117.42 4.71 31.59
C ALA A 129 -118.05 6.02 31.11
N ARG A 130 -117.23 6.92 30.55
CA ARG A 130 -117.70 8.19 30.01
C ARG A 130 -118.65 8.02 28.83
N GLY A 131 -118.36 7.10 27.91
CA GLY A 131 -119.21 6.79 26.77
C GLY A 131 -120.61 6.31 27.18
N ARG A 132 -120.71 5.53 28.27
CA ARG A 132 -122.01 5.13 28.86
C ARG A 132 -122.78 6.32 29.45
N GLU A 133 -122.11 7.29 30.08
CA GLU A 133 -122.76 8.51 30.60
C GLU A 133 -123.27 9.41 29.47
N LEU A 134 -122.45 9.61 28.43
CA LEU A 134 -122.75 10.48 27.30
C LEU A 134 -123.81 9.86 26.38
N SER A 135 -123.79 8.55 26.14
CA SER A 135 -124.83 7.86 25.34
C SER A 135 -126.22 7.96 25.97
N LEU A 136 -126.35 7.87 27.30
CA LEU A 136 -127.62 8.12 28.00
C LEU A 136 -128.12 9.55 27.80
N THR A 137 -127.21 10.53 27.70
CA THR A 137 -127.54 11.92 27.42
C THR A 137 -128.01 12.10 25.98
N ALA A 138 -127.29 11.51 25.01
CA ALA A 138 -127.66 11.52 23.59
C ALA A 138 -129.01 10.82 23.33
N LEU A 139 -129.27 9.70 23.99
CA LEU A 139 -130.51 8.94 23.87
C LEU A 139 -131.72 9.77 24.33
N ASN A 140 -131.60 10.48 25.46
CA ASN A 140 -132.67 11.35 25.97
C ASN A 140 -133.00 12.51 25.02
N THR A 141 -131.99 13.09 24.36
CA THR A 141 -132.19 14.10 23.31
C THR A 141 -132.94 13.53 22.10
N SER A 142 -132.57 12.31 21.67
CA SER A 142 -133.21 11.63 20.53
C SER A 142 -134.70 11.32 20.76
N TYR A 143 -135.10 11.05 22.01
CA TYR A 143 -136.51 10.83 22.41
C TYR A 143 -137.27 12.13 22.76
N GLY A 144 -136.73 13.31 22.44
CA GLY A 144 -137.41 14.61 22.64
C GLY A 144 -137.43 15.13 24.08
N LYS A 145 -136.64 14.56 25.00
CA LYS A 145 -136.56 14.97 26.41
C LYS A 145 -135.43 15.98 26.66
N ASN A 146 -135.37 17.05 25.84
CA ASN A 146 -134.23 17.96 25.80
C ASN A 146 -133.94 18.65 27.15
N GLY A 147 -134.96 18.98 27.96
CA GLY A 147 -134.76 19.56 29.29
C GLY A 147 -134.05 18.62 30.28
N GLN A 148 -134.35 17.32 30.23
CA GLN A 148 -133.68 16.31 31.07
C GLN A 148 -132.27 16.01 30.55
N ALA A 149 -132.08 16.01 29.23
CA ALA A 149 -130.78 15.85 28.60
C ALA A 149 -129.83 17.02 28.92
N LEU A 150 -130.31 18.26 28.92
CA LEU A 150 -129.53 19.44 29.26
C LEU A 150 -129.06 19.42 30.72
N ALA A 151 -129.94 19.07 31.66
CA ALA A 151 -129.58 18.91 33.07
C ALA A 151 -128.51 17.82 33.27
N ARG A 152 -128.64 16.67 32.58
CA ARG A 152 -127.66 15.59 32.61
C ARG A 152 -126.33 15.97 31.97
N TYR A 153 -126.34 16.71 30.87
CA TYR A 153 -125.12 17.22 30.24
C TYR A 153 -124.33 18.15 31.18
N TYR A 154 -125.01 19.09 31.85
CA TYR A 154 -124.35 19.97 32.82
C TYR A 154 -123.82 19.25 34.06
N GLN A 155 -124.53 18.22 34.54
CA GLN A 155 -124.03 17.34 35.60
C GLN A 155 -122.83 16.52 35.12
N GLY A 156 -122.89 15.98 33.91
CA GLY A 156 -121.83 15.23 33.26
C GLY A 156 -120.58 16.06 32.98
N ARG A 157 -120.70 17.37 32.74
CA ARG A 157 -119.56 18.28 32.58
C ARG A 157 -118.71 18.40 33.85
N LYS A 158 -119.28 18.09 35.03
CA LYS A 158 -118.56 18.02 36.32
C LYS A 158 -118.22 16.58 36.74
N ALA A 159 -118.44 15.60 35.86
CA ALA A 159 -118.20 14.20 36.21
C ALA A 159 -116.70 13.93 36.42
N PRO A 160 -116.35 13.08 37.40
CA PRO A 160 -114.97 12.73 37.69
C PRO A 160 -114.29 11.98 36.53
N THR A 161 -115.07 11.34 35.65
CA THR A 161 -114.60 10.53 34.51
C THR A 161 -113.84 11.36 33.46
N LEU A 162 -114.32 12.57 33.12
CA LEU A 162 -113.61 13.46 32.19
C LEU A 162 -112.32 14.01 32.80
N THR A 163 -112.35 14.36 34.08
CA THR A 163 -111.15 14.78 34.81
C THR A 163 -110.12 13.65 34.87
N GLU A 164 -110.56 12.40 35.05
CA GLU A 164 -109.70 11.23 35.05
C GLU A 164 -109.06 10.96 33.68
N ILE A 165 -109.81 11.07 32.58
CA ILE A 165 -109.27 10.98 31.21
C ILE A 165 -108.19 12.04 30.99
N ASN A 166 -108.49 13.31 31.26
CA ASN A 166 -107.54 14.41 31.05
C ASN A 166 -106.28 14.24 31.93
N THR A 167 -106.46 13.89 33.21
CA THR A 167 -105.33 13.65 34.12
C THR A 167 -104.47 12.47 33.64
N THR A 168 -105.10 11.41 33.12
CA THR A 168 -104.36 10.23 32.61
C THR A 168 -103.59 10.58 31.35
N LEU A 169 -104.17 11.35 30.43
CA LEU A 169 -103.48 11.81 29.22
C LEU A 169 -102.35 12.80 29.52
N ASP A 170 -102.58 13.76 30.42
CA ASP A 170 -101.55 14.73 30.82
C ASP A 170 -100.37 14.04 31.52
N THR A 171 -100.64 13.06 32.38
CA THR A 171 -99.59 12.27 33.04
C THR A 171 -98.83 11.39 32.06
N LEU A 172 -99.50 10.82 31.05
CA LEU A 172 -98.85 10.07 29.98
C LEU A 172 -97.93 10.97 29.15
N ILE A 173 -98.41 12.14 28.72
CA ILE A 173 -97.59 13.13 27.97
C ILE A 173 -96.41 13.61 28.80
N ALA A 174 -96.62 13.95 30.09
CA ALA A 174 -95.55 14.43 30.96
C ALA A 174 -94.48 13.35 31.19
N ARG A 175 -94.88 12.09 31.35
CA ARG A 175 -93.95 10.97 31.51
C ARG A 175 -93.17 10.69 30.23
N GLU A 176 -93.84 10.70 29.08
CA GLU A 176 -93.18 10.49 27.79
C GLU A 176 -92.19 11.60 27.48
N ARG A 177 -92.52 12.85 27.84
CA ARG A 177 -91.60 13.97 27.72
C ARG A 177 -90.36 13.81 28.61
N ALA A 178 -90.53 13.39 29.86
CA ALA A 178 -89.40 13.14 30.75
C ALA A 178 -88.52 11.98 30.25
N LEU A 179 -89.13 10.93 29.69
CA LEU A 179 -88.42 9.81 29.08
C LEU A 179 -87.64 10.23 27.83
N LEU A 180 -88.22 11.10 27.01
CA LEU A 180 -87.55 11.69 25.85
C LEU A 180 -86.32 12.53 26.27
N ASP A 181 -86.45 13.36 27.30
CA ASP A 181 -85.35 14.18 27.79
C ASP A 181 -84.18 13.31 28.31
N ASP A 182 -84.47 12.24 29.06
CA ASP A 182 -83.46 11.28 29.55
C ASP A 182 -82.77 10.53 28.41
N ARG A 183 -83.55 10.01 27.45
CA ARG A 183 -83.03 9.34 26.24
C ARG A 183 -82.13 10.28 25.41
N THR A 184 -82.54 11.53 25.27
CA THR A 184 -81.78 12.54 24.51
C THR A 184 -80.46 12.86 25.20
N ALA A 185 -80.46 13.05 26.53
CA ALA A 185 -79.25 13.29 27.30
C ALA A 185 -78.28 12.09 27.24
N ALA A 186 -78.78 10.87 27.38
CA ALA A 186 -77.97 9.65 27.27
C ALA A 186 -77.35 9.48 25.88
N ALA A 187 -78.10 9.75 24.82
CA ALA A 187 -77.63 9.70 23.44
C ALA A 187 -76.57 10.76 23.14
N MET A 188 -76.77 12.00 23.60
CA MET A 188 -75.78 13.08 23.44
C MET A 188 -74.47 12.70 24.14
N GLY A 189 -74.53 12.19 25.37
CA GLY A 189 -73.34 11.76 26.10
C GLY A 189 -72.60 10.58 25.46
N SER A 190 -73.29 9.65 24.80
CA SER A 190 -72.64 8.54 24.10
C SER A 190 -72.01 8.96 22.77
N VAL A 191 -72.66 9.87 22.04
CA VAL A 191 -72.16 10.44 20.78
C VAL A 191 -70.93 11.32 21.04
N GLU A 192 -70.95 12.16 22.09
CA GLU A 192 -69.81 13.01 22.45
C GLU A 192 -68.57 12.19 22.80
N ARG A 193 -68.73 11.14 23.64
CA ARG A 193 -67.62 10.22 23.96
C ARG A 193 -67.07 9.53 22.72
N SER A 194 -67.94 9.04 21.84
CA SER A 194 -67.51 8.34 20.62
C SER A 194 -66.80 9.29 19.65
N SER A 195 -67.27 10.53 19.53
CA SER A 195 -66.65 11.59 18.71
C SER A 195 -65.27 11.98 19.25
N TRP A 196 -65.13 12.15 20.57
CA TRP A 196 -63.85 12.45 21.20
C TRP A 196 -62.82 11.33 20.96
N ILE A 197 -63.21 10.07 21.17
CA ILE A 197 -62.34 8.91 20.89
C ILE A 197 -61.93 8.87 19.42
N ALA A 198 -62.87 9.09 18.50
CA ALA A 198 -62.58 9.14 17.07
C ALA A 198 -61.60 10.27 16.72
N GLY A 199 -61.76 11.45 17.32
CA GLY A 199 -60.83 12.58 17.16
C GLY A 199 -59.42 12.27 17.64
N VAL A 200 -59.28 11.66 18.82
CA VAL A 200 -57.98 11.22 19.36
C VAL A 200 -57.33 10.18 18.43
N LEU A 201 -58.08 9.16 18.00
CA LEU A 201 -57.59 8.14 17.07
C LEU A 201 -57.16 8.75 15.73
N ALA A 202 -57.89 9.73 15.21
CA ALA A 202 -57.53 10.43 13.97
C ALA A 202 -56.20 11.17 14.09
N VAL A 203 -55.95 11.88 15.21
CA VAL A 203 -54.66 12.54 15.47
C VAL A 203 -53.52 11.53 15.54
N PHE A 204 -53.69 10.42 16.26
CA PHE A 204 -52.70 9.34 16.28
C PHE A 204 -52.44 8.77 14.89
N GLY A 205 -53.49 8.56 14.08
CA GLY A 205 -53.37 8.11 12.70
C GLY A 205 -52.50 9.05 11.85
N VAL A 206 -52.72 10.37 11.94
CA VAL A 206 -51.92 11.37 11.24
C VAL A 206 -50.46 11.35 11.68
N LEU A 207 -50.19 11.26 12.99
CA LEU A 207 -48.83 11.19 13.53
C LEU A 207 -48.06 9.96 13.05
N ILE A 208 -48.74 8.80 12.97
CA ILE A 208 -48.16 7.55 12.45
C ILE A 208 -47.77 7.71 10.98
N VAL A 209 -48.64 8.30 10.15
CA VAL A 209 -48.36 8.54 8.73
C VAL A 209 -47.19 9.51 8.56
N LEU A 210 -47.17 10.61 9.31
CA LEU A 210 -46.05 11.56 9.28
C LEU A 210 -44.73 10.91 9.72
N GLY A 211 -44.77 10.10 10.78
CA GLY A 211 -43.61 9.31 11.23
C GLY A 211 -43.10 8.37 10.14
N ALA A 212 -44.00 7.67 9.43
CA ALA A 212 -43.64 6.77 8.33
C ALA A 212 -43.02 7.50 7.15
N LEU A 213 -43.58 8.65 6.76
CA LEU A 213 -43.02 9.50 5.71
C LEU A 213 -41.64 10.04 6.09
N MET A 214 -41.46 10.51 7.32
CA MET A 214 -40.18 11.00 7.82
C MET A 214 -39.12 9.89 7.85
N LEU A 215 -39.46 8.71 8.36
CA LEU A 215 -38.55 7.58 8.41
C LEU A 215 -38.19 7.08 7.00
N GLY A 216 -39.16 7.04 6.09
CA GLY A 216 -38.96 6.76 4.67
C GLY A 216 -38.00 7.75 4.00
N TRP A 217 -38.19 9.05 4.21
CA TRP A 217 -37.30 10.08 3.69
C TRP A 217 -35.87 9.95 4.23
N LEU A 218 -35.71 9.69 5.54
CA LEU A 218 -34.40 9.44 6.16
C LEU A 218 -33.72 8.17 5.58
N THR A 219 -34.48 7.12 5.28
CA THR A 219 -33.92 5.93 4.63
C THR A 219 -33.42 6.22 3.23
N ILE A 220 -34.19 6.92 2.41
CA ILE A 220 -33.82 7.28 1.03
C ILE A 220 -32.57 8.16 1.05
N ARG A 221 -32.53 9.18 1.90
CA ARG A 221 -31.37 10.08 2.03
C ARG A 221 -30.11 9.31 2.46
N ALA A 222 -30.21 8.44 3.45
CA ALA A 222 -29.08 7.65 3.93
C ALA A 222 -28.53 6.66 2.88
N VAL A 223 -29.40 6.10 2.02
CA VAL A 223 -28.97 5.25 0.91
C VAL A 223 -28.30 6.08 -0.19
N GLY A 224 -28.86 7.26 -0.51
CA GLY A 224 -28.27 8.20 -1.47
C GLY A 224 -26.87 8.65 -1.07
N ASP A 225 -26.68 9.09 0.19
CA ASP A 225 -25.38 9.56 0.68
C ASP A 225 -24.31 8.45 0.63
N ARG A 226 -24.70 7.19 0.87
CA ARG A 226 -23.79 6.04 0.76
C ARG A 226 -23.38 5.76 -0.68
N ALA A 227 -24.31 5.85 -1.63
CA ALA A 227 -24.02 5.64 -3.04
C ALA A 227 -23.06 6.70 -3.59
N VAL A 228 -23.27 7.97 -3.21
CA VAL A 228 -22.35 9.07 -3.58
C VAL A 228 -20.96 8.86 -2.98
N ALA A 229 -20.86 8.53 -1.69
CA ALA A 229 -19.58 8.29 -1.04
C ALA A 229 -18.79 7.11 -1.64
N GLN A 230 -19.50 6.08 -2.14
CA GLN A 230 -18.87 4.95 -2.84
C GLN A 230 -18.35 5.39 -4.21
N ALA A 231 -19.15 6.13 -5.00
CA ALA A 231 -18.73 6.63 -6.30
C ALA A 231 -17.51 7.56 -6.20
N ASP A 232 -17.48 8.45 -5.21
CA ASP A 232 -16.33 9.35 -4.96
C ASP A 232 -15.07 8.56 -4.58
N ALA A 233 -15.20 7.53 -3.74
CA ALA A 233 -14.07 6.68 -3.34
C ALA A 233 -13.50 5.85 -4.51
N GLU A 234 -14.35 5.46 -5.46
CA GLU A 234 -13.96 4.72 -6.66
C GLU A 234 -13.21 5.63 -7.63
N LEU A 235 -13.72 6.86 -7.84
CA LEU A 235 -13.06 7.86 -8.68
C LEU A 235 -11.67 8.26 -8.15
N GLU A 236 -11.53 8.42 -6.83
CA GLU A 236 -10.24 8.72 -6.20
C GLU A 236 -9.24 7.56 -6.31
N ARG A 237 -9.71 6.30 -6.31
CA ARG A 237 -8.86 5.14 -6.58
C ARG A 237 -8.39 5.10 -8.03
N GLU A 238 -9.29 5.34 -8.98
CA GLU A 238 -8.91 5.39 -10.40
C GLU A 238 -7.85 6.48 -10.65
N ARG A 239 -8.02 7.68 -10.08
CA ARG A 239 -7.01 8.74 -10.16
C ARG A 239 -5.67 8.35 -9.53
N ALA A 240 -5.70 7.66 -8.38
CA ALA A 240 -4.50 7.20 -7.73
C ALA A 240 -3.76 6.16 -8.60
N ASP A 241 -4.48 5.20 -9.18
CA ASP A 241 -3.91 4.19 -10.07
C ASP A 241 -3.33 4.82 -11.35
N GLU A 242 -4.04 5.77 -11.97
CA GLU A 242 -3.53 6.54 -13.11
C GLU A 242 -2.26 7.32 -12.78
N LEU A 243 -2.23 8.02 -11.63
CA LEU A 243 -1.04 8.75 -11.20
C LEU A 243 0.14 7.81 -10.95
N THR A 244 -0.13 6.65 -10.34
CA THR A 244 0.91 5.64 -10.05
C THR A 244 1.51 5.09 -11.36
N ALA A 245 0.66 4.81 -12.35
CA ALA A 245 1.09 4.39 -13.69
C ALA A 245 1.87 5.49 -14.42
N ALA A 246 1.43 6.74 -14.34
CA ALA A 246 2.13 7.89 -14.93
C ALA A 246 3.51 8.10 -14.30
N VAL A 247 3.62 8.01 -12.97
CA VAL A 247 4.91 8.11 -12.25
C VAL A 247 5.82 6.93 -12.61
N ALA A 248 5.30 5.71 -12.70
CA ALA A 248 6.09 4.56 -13.11
C ALA A 248 6.66 4.73 -14.53
N THR A 249 5.85 5.25 -15.46
CA THR A 249 6.27 5.51 -16.84
C THR A 249 7.32 6.63 -16.90
N ALA A 250 7.07 7.76 -16.24
CA ALA A 250 8.01 8.89 -16.19
C ALA A 250 9.35 8.51 -15.55
N THR A 251 9.33 7.71 -14.47
CA THR A 251 10.57 7.24 -13.84
C THR A 251 11.33 6.21 -14.68
N ALA A 252 10.64 5.42 -15.52
CA ALA A 252 11.30 4.54 -16.48
C ALA A 252 11.99 5.35 -17.59
N GLU A 253 11.31 6.36 -18.14
CA GLU A 253 11.87 7.26 -19.15
C GLU A 253 13.08 8.04 -18.63
N LEU A 254 13.01 8.58 -17.41
CA LEU A 254 14.11 9.30 -16.78
C LEU A 254 15.36 8.41 -16.67
N ARG A 255 15.21 7.16 -16.23
CA ARG A 255 16.33 6.21 -16.13
C ARG A 255 16.98 5.93 -17.48
N VAL A 256 16.18 5.82 -18.54
CA VAL A 256 16.71 5.63 -19.91
C VAL A 256 17.48 6.87 -20.37
N GLN A 257 16.99 8.07 -20.06
CA GLN A 257 17.67 9.32 -20.40
C GLN A 257 18.98 9.49 -19.61
N GLU A 258 18.98 9.20 -18.31
CA GLU A 258 20.18 9.23 -17.47
C GLU A 258 21.24 8.23 -17.97
N ALA A 259 20.84 7.01 -18.33
CA ALA A 259 21.74 6.02 -18.90
C ALA A 259 22.35 6.50 -20.23
N LYS A 260 21.55 7.12 -21.11
CA LYS A 260 22.04 7.72 -22.36
C LYS A 260 23.02 8.87 -22.09
N LEU A 261 22.72 9.75 -21.14
CA LEU A 261 23.63 10.85 -20.76
C LEU A 261 24.96 10.33 -20.24
N ARG A 262 24.95 9.32 -19.36
CA ARG A 262 26.19 8.66 -18.88
C ARG A 262 26.96 8.02 -20.03
N GLN A 263 26.29 7.41 -20.99
CA GLN A 263 26.94 6.80 -22.15
C GLN A 263 27.58 7.85 -23.07
N ILE A 264 26.92 9.00 -23.28
CA ILE A 264 27.46 10.13 -24.04
C ILE A 264 28.68 10.73 -23.34
N GLN A 265 28.60 10.98 -22.02
CA GLN A 265 29.73 11.46 -21.22
C GLN A 265 30.91 10.48 -21.22
N LYS A 266 30.64 9.16 -21.16
CA LYS A 266 31.66 8.13 -21.31
C LYS A 266 32.32 8.18 -22.69
N MET A 267 31.53 8.37 -23.75
CA MET A 267 32.05 8.48 -25.12
C MET A 267 32.89 9.74 -25.34
N GLU A 268 32.50 10.86 -24.76
CA GLU A 268 33.23 12.13 -24.82
C GLU A 268 34.56 12.06 -24.04
N ALA A 269 34.53 11.47 -22.84
CA ALA A 269 35.75 11.21 -22.05
C ALA A 269 36.71 10.27 -22.78
N VAL A 270 36.19 9.17 -23.38
CA VAL A 270 36.99 8.25 -24.21
C VAL A 270 37.59 8.99 -25.41
N GLY A 271 36.84 9.88 -26.07
CA GLY A 271 37.32 10.67 -27.20
C GLY A 271 38.51 11.58 -26.86
N GLN A 272 38.44 12.29 -25.72
CA GLN A 272 39.55 13.14 -25.26
C GLN A 272 40.76 12.33 -24.77
N LEU A 273 40.54 11.20 -24.10
CA LEU A 273 41.59 10.30 -23.63
C LEU A 273 42.34 9.62 -24.78
N THR A 274 41.65 9.25 -25.87
CA THR A 274 42.24 8.51 -27.00
C THR A 274 43.33 9.30 -27.71
N GLY A 275 43.20 10.63 -27.81
CA GLY A 275 44.20 11.49 -28.46
C GLY A 275 45.52 11.61 -27.67
N GLY A 276 45.44 11.81 -26.36
CA GLY A 276 46.63 11.92 -25.49
C GLY A 276 47.33 10.57 -25.26
N ILE A 277 46.55 9.50 -25.10
CA ILE A 277 47.08 8.14 -24.90
C ILE A 277 47.78 7.61 -26.14
N ALA A 278 47.20 7.80 -27.33
CA ALA A 278 47.81 7.33 -28.57
C ALA A 278 49.18 8.00 -28.80
N HIS A 279 49.28 9.29 -28.50
CA HIS A 279 50.54 10.02 -28.55
C HIS A 279 51.58 9.46 -27.57
N ASP A 280 51.20 9.24 -26.30
CA ASP A 280 52.12 8.71 -25.29
C ASP A 280 52.54 7.27 -25.57
N PHE A 281 51.61 6.43 -26.06
CA PHE A 281 51.92 5.07 -26.49
C PHE A 281 52.88 5.05 -27.69
N ASN A 282 52.65 5.92 -28.68
CA ASN A 282 53.55 6.08 -29.83
C ASN A 282 54.93 6.58 -29.41
N ASN A 283 55.02 7.48 -28.43
CA ASN A 283 56.30 7.94 -27.87
C ASN A 283 57.05 6.82 -27.15
N MET A 284 56.36 5.98 -26.38
CA MET A 284 56.95 4.81 -25.74
C MET A 284 57.43 3.79 -26.78
N LEU A 285 56.64 3.53 -27.83
CA LEU A 285 57.05 2.68 -28.96
C LEU A 285 58.28 3.21 -29.69
N ALA A 286 58.37 4.53 -29.89
CA ALA A 286 59.55 5.15 -30.49
C ALA A 286 60.82 4.93 -29.65
N VAL A 287 60.72 5.02 -28.33
CA VAL A 287 61.84 4.72 -27.41
C VAL A 287 62.22 3.24 -27.46
N VAL A 288 61.24 2.32 -27.48
CA VAL A 288 61.48 0.88 -27.61
C VAL A 288 62.20 0.55 -28.92
N LEU A 289 61.64 0.98 -30.05
CA LEU A 289 62.19 0.70 -31.37
C LEU A 289 63.56 1.37 -31.58
N GLY A 290 63.71 2.62 -31.14
CA GLY A 290 64.98 3.36 -31.22
C GLY A 290 66.07 2.72 -30.37
N GLY A 291 65.75 2.32 -29.14
CA GLY A 291 66.68 1.60 -28.27
C GLY A 291 67.12 0.27 -28.87
N LEU A 292 66.19 -0.54 -29.39
CA LEU A 292 66.53 -1.83 -30.01
C LEU A 292 67.36 -1.68 -31.30
N GLU A 293 67.06 -0.70 -32.14
CA GLU A 293 67.82 -0.43 -33.37
C GLU A 293 69.26 0.00 -33.07
N LEU A 294 69.46 0.86 -32.06
CA LEU A 294 70.78 1.30 -31.62
C LEU A 294 71.55 0.18 -30.93
N ALA A 295 70.88 -0.61 -30.08
CA ALA A 295 71.47 -1.79 -29.45
C ALA A 295 71.99 -2.79 -30.48
N ARG A 296 71.20 -3.08 -31.53
CA ARG A 296 71.58 -4.03 -32.58
C ARG A 296 72.83 -3.59 -33.35
N ARG A 297 73.04 -2.29 -33.53
CA ARG A 297 74.24 -1.73 -34.17
C ARG A 297 75.48 -1.80 -33.29
N CYS A 298 75.30 -1.68 -31.97
CA CYS A 298 76.40 -1.66 -31.01
C CYS A 298 76.74 -3.05 -30.45
N VAL A 299 75.88 -4.07 -30.58
CA VAL A 299 76.02 -5.35 -29.88
C VAL A 299 77.34 -6.08 -30.15
N ALA A 300 77.91 -5.93 -31.35
CA ALA A 300 79.17 -6.55 -31.75
C ALA A 300 80.41 -5.68 -31.49
N VAL A 301 80.23 -4.38 -31.22
CA VAL A 301 81.32 -3.37 -31.19
C VAL A 301 81.49 -2.75 -29.81
N ASP A 302 80.39 -2.45 -29.12
CA ASP A 302 80.34 -1.88 -27.78
C ASP A 302 79.17 -2.49 -26.99
N PRO A 303 79.42 -3.62 -26.30
CA PRO A 303 78.42 -4.33 -25.51
C PRO A 303 77.84 -3.50 -24.36
N VAL A 304 78.59 -2.53 -23.82
CA VAL A 304 78.14 -1.69 -22.71
C VAL A 304 77.12 -0.66 -23.19
N THR A 305 77.39 -0.01 -24.33
CA THR A 305 76.43 0.92 -24.95
C THR A 305 75.21 0.19 -25.50
N ALA A 306 75.39 -1.01 -26.06
CA ALA A 306 74.28 -1.86 -26.48
C ALA A 306 73.34 -2.19 -25.32
N ARG A 307 73.90 -2.54 -24.15
CA ARG A 307 73.13 -2.84 -22.93
C ARG A 307 72.34 -1.64 -22.43
N ARG A 308 72.92 -0.43 -22.42
CA ARG A 308 72.19 0.81 -22.08
C ARG A 308 70.99 1.06 -23.00
N HIS A 309 71.13 0.77 -24.29
CA HIS A 309 70.03 0.92 -25.25
C HIS A 309 68.93 -0.14 -25.07
N ILE A 310 69.31 -1.37 -24.69
CA ILE A 310 68.36 -2.44 -24.30
C ILE A 310 67.61 -2.06 -23.02
N ASP A 311 68.31 -1.51 -22.01
CA ASP A 311 67.68 -1.07 -20.76
C ASP A 311 66.66 0.05 -21.02
N SER A 312 67.01 1.03 -21.88
CA SER A 312 66.10 2.11 -22.29
C SER A 312 64.89 1.58 -23.05
N ALA A 313 65.06 0.60 -23.94
CA ALA A 313 63.95 -0.02 -24.65
C ALA A 313 63.03 -0.81 -23.70
N THR A 314 63.62 -1.52 -22.72
CA THR A 314 62.90 -2.27 -21.69
C THR A 314 62.06 -1.34 -20.81
N GLU A 315 62.62 -0.20 -20.42
CA GLU A 315 61.90 0.82 -19.66
C GLU A 315 60.71 1.40 -20.46
N GLY A 316 60.92 1.69 -21.75
CA GLY A 316 59.85 2.14 -22.66
C GLY A 316 58.71 1.11 -22.77
N ALA A 317 59.04 -0.18 -22.90
CA ALA A 317 58.06 -1.27 -22.98
C ALA A 317 57.28 -1.44 -21.67
N ASN A 318 57.95 -1.37 -20.52
CA ASN A 318 57.32 -1.44 -19.21
C ASN A 318 56.33 -0.28 -18.97
N ARG A 319 56.69 0.93 -19.40
CA ARG A 319 55.79 2.10 -19.34
C ARG A 319 54.58 1.93 -20.25
N ALA A 320 54.77 1.41 -21.47
CA ALA A 320 53.67 1.14 -22.40
C ALA A 320 52.68 0.12 -21.82
N ALA A 321 53.18 -0.94 -21.17
CA ALA A 321 52.37 -1.95 -20.50
C ALA A 321 51.58 -1.39 -19.30
N ALA A 322 52.19 -0.48 -18.53
CA ALA A 322 51.50 0.19 -17.42
C ALA A 322 50.35 1.08 -17.92
N LEU A 323 50.55 1.78 -19.04
CA LEU A 323 49.52 2.61 -19.67
C LEU A 323 48.33 1.76 -20.14
N THR A 324 48.58 0.61 -20.79
CA THR A 324 47.51 -0.30 -21.26
C THR A 324 46.70 -0.87 -20.10
N ARG A 325 47.36 -1.24 -18.98
CA ARG A 325 46.66 -1.70 -17.78
C ARG A 325 45.71 -0.64 -17.19
N ARG A 326 46.13 0.63 -17.16
CA ARG A 326 45.31 1.75 -16.67
C ARG A 326 44.09 2.01 -17.55
N LEU A 327 44.25 1.91 -18.88
CA LEU A 327 43.15 2.02 -19.85
C LEU A 327 42.10 0.93 -19.70
N LEU A 328 42.55 -0.32 -19.54
CA LEU A 328 41.66 -1.46 -19.35
C LEU A 328 40.91 -1.38 -18.01
N ALA A 329 41.55 -0.84 -16.96
CA ALA A 329 40.90 -0.57 -15.68
C ALA A 329 39.81 0.52 -15.78
N PHE A 330 40.02 1.57 -16.59
CA PHE A 330 39.03 2.64 -16.81
C PHE A 330 37.83 2.20 -17.66
N SER A 331 38.00 1.23 -18.55
CA SER A 331 36.93 0.71 -19.42
C SER A 331 35.93 -0.18 -18.67
N ARG A 332 36.36 -0.81 -17.56
CA ARG A 332 35.58 -1.81 -16.81
C ARG A 332 34.61 -1.19 -15.80
N GLU A 333 33.37 -1.66 -15.82
CA GLU A 333 32.49 -1.66 -14.64
C GLU A 333 32.83 -2.91 -13.80
N GLU A 334 33.80 -2.83 -12.89
CA GLU A 334 33.94 -3.87 -11.87
C GLU A 334 33.13 -3.50 -10.63
N SER A 335 32.29 -4.44 -10.19
CA SER A 335 31.72 -4.42 -8.85
C SER A 335 32.85 -4.59 -7.84
N LEU A 336 32.99 -3.66 -6.88
CA LEU A 336 34.02 -3.71 -5.85
C LEU A 336 34.00 -5.07 -5.13
N LYS A 337 35.12 -5.80 -5.12
CA LYS A 337 35.25 -7.04 -4.33
C LYS A 337 35.60 -6.65 -2.90
N THR A 338 34.58 -6.29 -2.12
CA THR A 338 34.75 -5.76 -0.76
C THR A 338 35.06 -6.88 0.24
N GLU A 339 36.29 -6.90 0.76
CA GLU A 339 36.74 -7.78 1.84
C GLU A 339 37.02 -6.99 3.14
N THR A 340 37.21 -7.70 4.26
CA THR A 340 37.56 -7.06 5.55
C THR A 340 39.08 -7.01 5.65
N ILE A 341 39.64 -5.82 5.79
CA ILE A 341 41.08 -5.55 5.71
C ILE A 341 41.53 -4.92 7.02
N ASP A 342 42.60 -5.44 7.59
CA ASP A 342 43.34 -4.78 8.67
C ASP A 342 44.19 -3.64 8.07
N ALA A 343 43.90 -2.40 8.48
CA ALA A 343 44.54 -1.21 7.91
C ALA A 343 46.04 -1.17 8.17
N ALA A 344 46.48 -1.59 9.37
CA ALA A 344 47.88 -1.62 9.74
C ALA A 344 48.64 -2.68 8.93
N ALA A 345 48.08 -3.88 8.83
CA ALA A 345 48.67 -4.96 8.04
C ALA A 345 48.79 -4.58 6.54
N LEU A 346 47.81 -3.85 6.00
CA LEU A 346 47.85 -3.33 4.64
C LEU A 346 49.03 -2.37 4.44
N VAL A 347 49.13 -1.34 5.28
CA VAL A 347 50.19 -0.32 5.15
C VAL A 347 51.57 -0.93 5.37
N CYS A 348 51.73 -1.81 6.37
CA CYS A 348 52.99 -2.53 6.60
C CYS A 348 53.38 -3.39 5.39
N GLY A 349 52.43 -4.12 4.80
CA GLY A 349 52.67 -4.93 3.60
C GLY A 349 53.03 -4.13 2.35
N MET A 350 52.73 -2.83 2.32
CA MET A 350 53.07 -1.93 1.23
C MET A 350 54.46 -1.30 1.33
N SER A 351 55.19 -1.48 2.43
CA SER A 351 56.47 -0.80 2.69
C SER A 351 57.48 -0.97 1.55
N ASP A 352 57.70 -2.21 1.10
CA ASP A 352 58.63 -2.52 0.00
C ASP A 352 58.20 -1.93 -1.34
N LEU A 353 56.88 -1.84 -1.59
CA LEU A 353 56.33 -1.28 -2.81
C LEU A 353 56.50 0.24 -2.83
N LEU A 354 56.22 0.89 -1.70
CA LEU A 354 56.38 2.34 -1.52
C LEU A 354 57.85 2.73 -1.68
N ASP A 355 58.77 2.00 -1.05
CA ASP A 355 60.21 2.24 -1.12
C ASP A 355 60.71 2.20 -2.58
N ARG A 356 60.34 1.16 -3.33
CA ARG A 356 60.69 1.02 -4.76
C ARG A 356 60.07 2.08 -5.67
N THR A 357 58.88 2.58 -5.35
CA THR A 357 58.14 3.51 -6.20
C THR A 357 58.56 4.96 -5.96
N LEU A 358 58.93 5.30 -4.72
CA LEU A 358 59.33 6.64 -4.32
C LEU A 358 60.83 6.88 -4.58
N GLY A 359 61.64 5.82 -4.51
CA GLY A 359 63.09 5.84 -4.76
C GLY A 359 63.90 6.34 -3.56
N ASP A 360 65.21 6.10 -3.59
CA ASP A 360 66.16 6.29 -2.46
C ASP A 360 66.23 7.71 -1.87
N ALA A 361 65.62 8.69 -2.54
CA ALA A 361 65.64 10.09 -2.17
C ALA A 361 64.47 10.51 -1.23
N ILE A 362 63.47 9.64 -1.04
CA ILE A 362 62.37 9.84 -0.10
C ILE A 362 62.52 8.88 1.09
N THR A 363 62.49 9.41 2.31
CA THR A 363 62.46 8.58 3.53
C THR A 363 61.01 8.22 3.85
N VAL A 364 60.67 6.93 3.84
CA VAL A 364 59.32 6.44 4.18
C VAL A 364 59.27 6.02 5.65
N ILE A 365 58.35 6.60 6.42
CA ILE A 365 58.10 6.28 7.82
C ILE A 365 56.68 5.72 7.94
N VAL A 366 56.57 4.46 8.39
CA VAL A 366 55.27 3.84 8.69
C VAL A 366 55.01 3.88 10.19
N ARG A 367 53.85 4.40 10.59
CA ARG A 367 53.39 4.43 11.99
C ARG A 367 52.05 3.72 12.12
N ASP A 368 51.93 2.85 13.11
CA ASP A 368 50.68 2.16 13.40
C ASP A 368 50.16 2.52 14.79
N ASP A 369 49.05 3.25 14.81
CA ASP A 369 48.26 3.56 16.00
C ASP A 369 46.85 2.94 15.91
N ALA A 370 46.59 2.02 14.94
CA ALA A 370 45.28 1.44 14.64
C ALA A 370 45.08 0.03 15.22
N VAL A 371 45.21 -0.14 16.54
CA VAL A 371 45.02 -1.45 17.18
C VAL A 371 43.63 -2.03 16.89
N GLY A 372 43.55 -3.02 15.99
CA GLY A 372 42.31 -3.72 15.61
C GLY A 372 41.35 -2.89 14.74
N GLY A 373 41.87 -1.97 13.93
CA GLY A 373 41.10 -1.18 12.96
C GLY A 373 40.87 -1.93 11.65
N CYS A 374 39.70 -2.58 11.50
CA CYS A 374 39.31 -3.22 10.25
C CYS A 374 38.44 -2.29 9.37
N ILE A 375 38.66 -2.35 8.05
CA ILE A 375 37.91 -1.62 7.02
C ILE A 375 37.27 -2.62 6.06
N ARG A 376 36.05 -2.36 5.57
CA ARG A 376 35.49 -3.10 4.43
C ARG A 376 35.82 -2.38 3.13
N ALA A 377 36.77 -2.90 2.36
CA ALA A 377 37.20 -2.30 1.10
C ALA A 377 37.66 -3.36 0.09
N ASP A 378 37.81 -2.97 -1.17
CA ASP A 378 38.59 -3.75 -2.14
C ASP A 378 40.07 -3.47 -1.91
N ARG A 379 40.84 -4.52 -1.59
CA ARG A 379 42.27 -4.43 -1.23
C ARG A 379 43.09 -3.74 -2.30
N VAL A 380 42.93 -4.15 -3.56
CA VAL A 380 43.74 -3.62 -4.66
C VAL A 380 43.44 -2.14 -4.87
N GLN A 381 42.18 -1.73 -4.76
CA GLN A 381 41.79 -0.33 -4.87
C GLN A 381 42.33 0.51 -3.71
N LEU A 382 42.33 -0.02 -2.49
CA LEU A 382 42.85 0.69 -1.31
C LEU A 382 44.38 0.82 -1.35
N GLU A 383 45.12 -0.21 -1.78
CA GLU A 383 46.57 -0.15 -2.02
C GLU A 383 46.89 0.91 -3.10
N ASN A 384 46.14 0.92 -4.20
CA ASN A 384 46.31 1.93 -5.25
C ASN A 384 46.02 3.35 -4.74
N ALA A 385 45.03 3.54 -3.86
CA ALA A 385 44.74 4.84 -3.27
C ALA A 385 45.92 5.37 -2.43
N VAL A 386 46.48 4.53 -1.55
CA VAL A 386 47.65 4.87 -0.73
C VAL A 386 48.87 5.15 -1.60
N LEU A 387 49.11 4.33 -2.63
CA LEU A 387 50.21 4.54 -3.58
C LEU A 387 50.08 5.86 -4.35
N ASN A 388 48.87 6.20 -4.80
CA ASN A 388 48.62 7.45 -5.51
C ASN A 388 48.87 8.67 -4.62
N LEU A 389 48.48 8.60 -3.33
CA LEU A 389 48.83 9.65 -2.36
C LEU A 389 50.34 9.77 -2.17
N ALA A 390 51.05 8.65 -2.03
CA ALA A 390 52.50 8.63 -1.88
C ALA A 390 53.23 9.22 -3.10
N VAL A 391 52.79 8.91 -4.32
CA VAL A 391 53.34 9.49 -5.55
C VAL A 391 53.05 11.00 -5.63
N ASN A 392 51.85 11.43 -5.25
CA ASN A 392 51.52 12.85 -5.20
C ASN A 392 52.38 13.60 -4.19
N ALA A 393 52.60 13.02 -3.02
CA ALA A 393 53.50 13.54 -1.99
C ALA A 393 54.95 13.66 -2.48
N ARG A 394 55.50 12.62 -3.12
CA ARG A 394 56.84 12.67 -3.73
C ARG A 394 56.99 13.82 -4.72
N ASP A 395 56.00 13.99 -5.59
CA ASP A 395 56.04 15.04 -6.59
C ASP A 395 55.96 16.44 -5.93
N ALA A 396 55.19 16.59 -4.85
CA ALA A 396 55.14 17.82 -4.04
C ALA A 396 56.46 18.12 -3.31
N MET A 397 57.23 17.07 -2.99
CA MET A 397 58.58 17.14 -2.41
C MET A 397 59.70 17.31 -3.47
N ASN A 398 59.38 17.44 -4.76
CA ASN A 398 60.36 17.41 -5.85
C ASN A 398 61.31 16.19 -5.80
N GLY A 399 60.81 15.05 -5.32
CA GLY A 399 61.56 13.81 -5.21
C GLY A 399 62.55 13.70 -4.05
N ARG A 400 62.57 14.64 -3.09
CA ARG A 400 63.39 14.56 -1.86
C ARG A 400 62.63 15.03 -0.62
N GLY A 401 62.56 14.22 0.43
CA GLY A 401 61.85 14.57 1.66
C GLY A 401 61.43 13.35 2.49
N THR A 402 60.49 13.56 3.40
CA THR A 402 59.99 12.54 4.32
C THR A 402 58.50 12.30 4.09
N LEU A 403 58.14 11.05 3.76
CA LEU A 403 56.75 10.61 3.69
C LEU A 403 56.42 9.83 4.96
N THR A 404 55.40 10.27 5.71
CA THR A 404 54.87 9.50 6.84
C THR A 404 53.51 8.92 6.50
N VAL A 405 53.35 7.61 6.59
CA VAL A 405 52.05 6.94 6.47
C VAL A 405 51.64 6.43 7.84
N SER A 406 50.51 6.91 8.35
CA SER A 406 49.99 6.54 9.68
C SER A 406 48.60 5.90 9.60
N THR A 407 48.40 4.85 10.38
CA THR A 407 47.09 4.23 10.60
C THR A 407 46.59 4.59 12.00
N GLY A 408 45.30 4.89 12.15
CA GLY A 408 44.71 5.20 13.46
C GLY A 408 43.23 4.85 13.56
N THR A 409 42.65 5.07 14.74
CA THR A 409 41.20 5.00 14.97
C THR A 409 40.71 6.27 15.65
N THR A 410 39.57 6.80 15.21
CA THR A 410 38.96 8.00 15.79
C THR A 410 37.44 7.86 15.87
N THR A 411 36.83 8.40 16.91
CA THR A 411 35.37 8.50 17.03
C THR A 411 34.96 9.90 16.61
N LEU A 412 34.15 10.00 15.55
CA LEU A 412 33.68 11.29 15.03
C LEU A 412 32.27 11.59 15.54
N LEU A 413 32.03 12.86 15.87
CA LEU A 413 30.67 13.41 16.00
C LEU A 413 30.09 13.68 14.60
N ALA A 414 28.76 13.77 14.51
CA ALA A 414 28.09 14.05 13.23
C ALA A 414 28.61 15.35 12.60
N GLU A 415 28.93 15.31 11.31
CA GLU A 415 29.42 16.45 10.51
C GLU A 415 30.74 17.07 11.00
N GLN A 416 31.50 16.37 11.87
CA GLN A 416 32.81 16.85 12.34
C GLN A 416 33.86 16.84 11.22
N VAL A 417 33.75 15.93 10.25
CA VAL A 417 34.58 15.86 9.04
C VAL A 417 33.66 15.63 7.85
N GLY A 418 33.51 16.66 7.01
CA GLY A 418 32.66 16.60 5.82
C GLY A 418 31.24 16.14 6.14
N ARG A 419 30.78 15.10 5.44
CA ARG A 419 29.44 14.51 5.61
C ARG A 419 29.43 13.23 6.45
N CYS A 420 30.46 12.99 7.26
CA CYS A 420 30.52 11.80 8.12
C CYS A 420 29.38 11.79 9.16
N ALA A 421 28.75 10.63 9.33
CA ALA A 421 27.84 10.37 10.44
C ALA A 421 28.62 10.19 11.75
N ALA A 422 27.94 10.30 12.89
CA ALA A 422 28.57 10.00 14.18
C ALA A 422 28.91 8.51 14.27
N GLY A 423 30.15 8.16 14.65
CA GLY A 423 30.57 6.76 14.75
C GLY A 423 32.08 6.55 14.89
N ASP A 424 32.48 5.28 14.94
CA ASP A 424 33.89 4.87 14.97
C ASP A 424 34.46 4.73 13.56
N TYR A 425 35.59 5.39 13.32
CA TYR A 425 36.28 5.42 12.04
C TYR A 425 37.71 4.90 12.17
N VAL A 426 38.18 4.20 11.14
CA VAL A 426 39.58 3.86 10.92
C VAL A 426 40.16 4.90 9.96
N THR A 427 41.34 5.42 10.28
CA THR A 427 42.01 6.46 9.48
C THR A 427 43.29 5.92 8.85
N ILE A 428 43.48 6.21 7.56
CA ILE A 428 44.78 6.08 6.89
C ILE A 428 45.21 7.49 6.49
N ARG A 429 46.33 7.95 7.03
CA ARG A 429 46.83 9.31 6.84
C ARG A 429 48.20 9.28 6.17
N VAL A 430 48.38 10.14 5.17
CA VAL A 430 49.63 10.31 4.43
C VAL A 430 50.08 11.76 4.60
N ASP A 431 51.22 11.97 5.24
CA ASP A 431 51.84 13.26 5.51
C ASP A 431 53.13 13.41 4.70
N ASP A 432 53.29 14.54 4.03
CA ASP A 432 54.52 14.94 3.33
C ASP A 432 55.04 16.29 3.81
N ASP A 433 56.35 16.50 3.71
CA ASP A 433 57.05 17.75 4.01
C ASP A 433 57.31 18.60 2.75
N GLY A 434 56.45 18.46 1.74
CA GLY A 434 56.57 19.12 0.44
C GLY A 434 56.14 20.60 0.42
N CYS A 435 55.90 21.13 -0.77
CA CYS A 435 55.58 22.55 -0.97
C CYS A 435 54.20 22.99 -0.44
N GLY A 436 53.31 22.05 -0.11
CA GLY A 436 51.94 22.32 0.33
C GLY A 436 51.07 23.00 -0.74
N MET A 437 49.81 23.27 -0.38
CA MET A 437 48.80 23.85 -1.27
C MET A 437 48.25 25.17 -0.70
N ALA A 438 47.97 26.11 -1.58
CA ALA A 438 47.20 27.29 -1.23
C ALA A 438 45.70 26.91 -1.02
N PRO A 439 44.94 27.66 -0.20
CA PRO A 439 43.56 27.30 0.14
C PRO A 439 42.63 27.11 -1.06
N ASP A 440 42.79 27.95 -2.09
CA ASP A 440 42.06 27.90 -3.35
C ASP A 440 42.36 26.64 -4.19
N ILE A 441 43.58 26.10 -4.07
CA ILE A 441 43.97 24.84 -4.70
C ILE A 441 43.43 23.65 -3.91
N ALA A 442 43.48 23.71 -2.57
CA ALA A 442 43.02 22.64 -1.69
C ALA A 442 41.51 22.38 -1.84
N GLU A 443 40.70 23.42 -2.05
CA GLU A 443 39.25 23.28 -2.31
C GLU A 443 38.94 22.58 -3.64
N ARG A 444 39.81 22.75 -4.63
CA ARG A 444 39.59 22.28 -6.02
C ARG A 444 40.34 20.99 -6.34
N VAL A 445 41.17 20.50 -5.43
CA VAL A 445 42.05 19.34 -5.67
C VAL A 445 41.31 18.03 -5.94
N PHE A 446 40.02 17.96 -5.56
CA PHE A 446 39.14 16.82 -5.83
C PHE A 446 38.35 16.95 -7.14
N GLU A 447 38.41 18.10 -7.83
CA GLU A 447 37.79 18.28 -9.14
C GLU A 447 38.45 17.34 -10.16
N PRO A 448 37.68 16.57 -10.95
CA PRO A 448 38.25 15.74 -12.01
C PRO A 448 39.08 16.58 -12.99
N PHE A 449 40.25 16.06 -13.36
CA PHE A 449 41.21 16.69 -14.30
C PHE A 449 41.92 17.95 -13.78
N PHE A 450 41.66 18.37 -12.54
CA PHE A 450 42.38 19.48 -11.94
C PHE A 450 43.81 19.08 -11.56
N THR A 451 44.81 19.84 -12.04
CA THR A 451 46.23 19.61 -11.75
C THR A 451 46.99 20.93 -11.79
N THR A 452 47.92 21.13 -10.86
CA THR A 452 48.88 22.24 -10.85
C THR A 452 50.19 21.91 -11.55
N LYS A 453 50.36 20.65 -12.00
CA LYS A 453 51.56 20.16 -12.71
C LYS A 453 51.53 20.58 -14.19
N GLU A 454 52.71 20.71 -14.80
CA GLU A 454 52.88 20.99 -16.23
C GLU A 454 52.12 19.99 -17.11
N VAL A 455 51.65 20.45 -18.27
CA VAL A 455 50.89 19.65 -19.24
C VAL A 455 51.68 18.38 -19.61
N GLY A 456 51.07 17.21 -19.36
CA GLY A 456 51.68 15.89 -19.61
C GLY A 456 52.37 15.21 -18.42
N LYS A 457 52.59 15.92 -17.29
CA LYS A 457 53.17 15.33 -16.06
C LYS A 457 52.12 14.93 -15.01
N GLY A 458 50.89 15.40 -15.12
CA GLY A 458 49.80 15.06 -14.21
C GLY A 458 48.47 14.93 -14.94
N THR A 459 47.73 13.86 -14.67
CA THR A 459 46.41 13.60 -15.28
C THR A 459 45.27 14.30 -14.55
N GLY A 460 45.51 14.81 -13.33
CA GLY A 460 44.46 15.38 -12.47
C GLY A 460 43.39 14.38 -12.02
N LEU A 461 43.64 13.08 -12.18
CA LEU A 461 42.67 12.02 -11.87
C LEU A 461 42.95 11.29 -10.54
N GLY A 462 44.16 11.42 -9.98
CA GLY A 462 44.54 10.63 -8.79
C GLY A 462 43.68 10.93 -7.57
N LEU A 463 43.60 12.20 -7.15
CA LEU A 463 42.86 12.61 -5.95
C LEU A 463 41.33 12.53 -6.12
N SER A 464 40.82 12.78 -7.33
CA SER A 464 39.39 12.63 -7.63
C SER A 464 38.93 11.16 -7.62
N GLN A 465 39.79 10.23 -8.07
CA GLN A 465 39.52 8.79 -7.97
C GLN A 465 39.56 8.30 -6.52
N ILE A 466 40.52 8.78 -5.72
CA ILE A 466 40.59 8.45 -4.29
C ILE A 466 39.35 8.95 -3.56
N PHE A 467 38.92 10.19 -3.83
CA PHE A 467 37.71 10.76 -3.25
C PHE A 467 36.46 9.93 -3.60
N ALA A 468 36.31 9.54 -4.87
CA ALA A 468 35.19 8.71 -5.31
C ALA A 468 35.20 7.31 -4.65
N LEU A 469 36.37 6.67 -4.54
CA LEU A 469 36.53 5.38 -3.86
C LEU A 469 36.11 5.47 -2.40
N VAL A 470 36.59 6.50 -1.69
CA VAL A 470 36.31 6.69 -0.26
C VAL A 470 34.82 6.97 -0.01
N GLN A 471 34.19 7.81 -0.84
CA GLN A 471 32.74 8.05 -0.78
C GLN A 471 31.92 6.78 -1.07
N GLN A 472 32.36 5.94 -2.01
CA GLN A 472 31.71 4.66 -2.31
C GLN A 472 31.78 3.67 -1.13
N LEU A 473 32.82 3.80 -0.30
CA LEU A 473 33.00 3.04 0.95
C LEU A 473 32.36 3.72 2.17
N GLN A 474 31.48 4.72 1.96
CA GLN A 474 30.84 5.51 3.03
C GLN A 474 31.84 6.23 3.94
N GLY A 475 33.01 6.54 3.41
CA GLY A 475 34.07 7.30 4.07
C GLY A 475 34.12 8.76 3.62
N GLU A 476 35.09 9.49 4.13
CA GLU A 476 35.37 10.88 3.76
C GLU A 476 36.88 11.13 3.63
N VAL A 477 37.27 12.15 2.87
CA VAL A 477 38.68 12.57 2.74
C VAL A 477 38.87 13.94 3.38
N GLY A 478 39.76 14.02 4.37
CA GLY A 478 40.21 15.27 4.95
C GLY A 478 41.58 15.67 4.39
N ILE A 479 41.78 16.95 4.07
CA ILE A 479 43.08 17.49 3.68
C ILE A 479 43.41 18.66 4.59
N VAL A 480 44.63 18.65 5.13
CA VAL A 480 45.24 19.77 5.84
C VAL A 480 46.54 20.10 5.13
N SER A 481 46.64 21.31 4.58
CA SER A 481 47.84 21.76 3.87
C SER A 481 47.97 23.27 3.95
N ALA A 482 49.21 23.76 4.01
CA ALA A 482 49.54 25.17 3.92
C ALA A 482 50.79 25.36 3.07
N PRO A 483 50.93 26.48 2.33
CA PRO A 483 52.11 26.72 1.51
C PRO A 483 53.40 26.69 2.33
N GLY A 484 54.32 25.79 1.97
CA GLY A 484 55.62 25.60 2.63
C GLY A 484 55.61 24.73 3.90
N GLU A 485 54.45 24.22 4.33
CA GLU A 485 54.32 23.35 5.51
C GLU A 485 53.97 21.89 5.18
N GLY A 486 53.92 21.55 3.89
CA GLY A 486 53.58 20.19 3.43
C GLY A 486 52.07 19.93 3.31
N THR A 487 51.72 18.66 3.11
CA THR A 487 50.33 18.21 2.96
C THR A 487 50.06 16.98 3.80
N ALA A 488 48.92 16.96 4.46
CA ALA A 488 48.39 15.80 5.17
C ALA A 488 47.02 15.43 4.60
N VAL A 489 46.92 14.24 4.02
CA VAL A 489 45.66 13.67 3.52
C VAL A 489 45.22 12.53 4.43
N THR A 490 44.04 12.63 5.02
CA THR A 490 43.45 11.63 5.92
C THR A 490 42.22 11.00 5.26
N LEU A 491 42.26 9.69 5.06
CA LEU A 491 41.14 8.89 4.57
C LEU A 491 40.39 8.31 5.78
N TYR A 492 39.10 8.62 5.91
CA TYR A 492 38.24 8.15 7.00
C TYR A 492 37.34 7.02 6.48
N PHE A 493 37.36 5.86 7.14
CA PHE A 493 36.52 4.72 6.79
C PHE A 493 35.69 4.26 7.99
N PRO A 494 34.40 3.92 7.82
CA PRO A 494 33.62 3.32 8.89
C PRO A 494 34.27 2.03 9.41
N ARG A 495 34.37 1.89 10.73
CA ARG A 495 34.97 0.70 11.34
C ARG A 495 34.14 -0.55 11.03
N ALA A 496 34.78 -1.56 10.45
CA ALA A 496 34.20 -2.88 10.22
C ALA A 496 34.29 -3.76 11.48
N ALA A 497 33.38 -4.74 11.59
CA ALA A 497 33.51 -5.80 12.58
C ALA A 497 34.83 -6.54 12.38
N ALA A 498 35.56 -6.78 13.47
CA ALA A 498 36.89 -7.39 13.43
C ALA A 498 36.87 -8.73 12.68
N LEU A 499 37.94 -9.02 11.93
CA LEU A 499 38.22 -10.38 11.49
C LEU A 499 38.18 -11.31 12.72
N PRO A 500 37.49 -12.46 12.66
CA PRO A 500 37.63 -13.45 13.73
C PRO A 500 39.12 -13.74 13.85
N ALA A 501 39.68 -13.52 15.05
CA ALA A 501 41.06 -13.85 15.35
C ALA A 501 41.26 -15.33 15.02
N VAL A 502 41.88 -15.62 13.88
CA VAL A 502 42.54 -16.89 13.69
C VAL A 502 43.62 -16.87 14.76
N PRO A 503 43.56 -17.74 15.79
CA PRO A 503 44.64 -17.80 16.74
C PRO A 503 45.91 -18.01 15.93
N LEU A 504 46.90 -17.15 16.14
CA LEU A 504 48.29 -17.42 15.80
C LEU A 504 48.64 -18.74 16.50
N SER A 505 48.34 -19.84 15.82
CA SER A 505 48.91 -21.13 16.11
C SER A 505 50.39 -20.94 15.85
N THR A 506 51.10 -20.68 16.93
CA THR A 506 52.52 -20.95 17.10
C THR A 506 52.75 -22.45 16.93
N ALA A 507 52.51 -22.94 15.71
CA ALA A 507 53.20 -24.10 15.23
C ALA A 507 54.56 -23.56 14.80
N LEU A 508 55.58 -23.88 15.61
CA LEU A 508 56.95 -23.92 15.12
C LEU A 508 56.96 -24.86 13.91
N VAL A 509 56.74 -24.32 12.72
CA VAL A 509 57.29 -24.92 11.52
C VAL A 509 58.76 -24.61 11.62
N ALA A 510 59.52 -25.63 12.00
CA ALA A 510 60.96 -25.61 11.96
C ALA A 510 61.41 -24.96 10.65
N THR A 511 62.37 -24.05 10.76
CA THR A 511 63.23 -23.63 9.67
C THR A 511 63.82 -24.89 9.03
N ALA A 512 63.14 -25.43 8.03
CA ALA A 512 63.80 -26.11 6.95
C ALA A 512 64.44 -24.99 6.14
N GLU A 513 65.77 -24.95 6.15
CA GLU A 513 66.55 -24.26 5.13
C GLU A 513 65.89 -24.54 3.76
N PRO A 514 65.78 -23.53 2.87
CA PRO A 514 65.63 -23.86 1.46
C PRO A 514 66.85 -24.72 1.14
N ALA A 515 66.62 -26.01 0.92
CA ALA A 515 67.61 -26.86 0.27
C ALA A 515 68.08 -26.06 -0.95
N ALA A 516 69.41 -25.96 -1.08
CA ALA A 516 70.07 -25.34 -2.22
C ALA A 516 69.32 -25.71 -3.51
N PRO A 517 69.11 -24.77 -4.46
CA PRO A 517 68.36 -25.06 -5.66
C PRO A 517 69.01 -26.27 -6.32
N THR A 518 68.32 -27.42 -6.25
CA THR A 518 68.58 -28.52 -7.15
C THR A 518 68.35 -27.91 -8.51
N THR A 519 69.40 -27.81 -9.31
CA THR A 519 69.32 -27.43 -10.71
C THR A 519 68.08 -28.10 -11.30
N PRO A 520 67.09 -27.35 -11.81
CA PRO A 520 65.91 -27.99 -12.38
C PRO A 520 66.41 -28.89 -13.51
N ASP A 521 65.97 -30.14 -13.51
CA ASP A 521 66.15 -31.01 -14.66
C ASP A 521 65.67 -30.25 -15.90
N LEU A 522 66.41 -30.35 -17.00
CA LEU A 522 66.07 -29.69 -18.26
C LEU A 522 64.70 -30.24 -18.72
N LEU A 523 63.61 -29.48 -18.48
CA LEU A 523 62.25 -29.90 -18.80
C LEU A 523 61.94 -29.72 -20.28
N HIS A 524 61.23 -30.69 -20.86
CA HIS A 524 60.57 -30.48 -22.15
C HIS A 524 59.23 -29.76 -21.92
N ILE A 525 59.05 -28.60 -22.56
CA ILE A 525 57.89 -27.73 -22.37
C ILE A 525 57.19 -27.54 -23.71
N LEU A 526 55.93 -27.96 -23.83
CA LEU A 526 55.14 -27.67 -25.03
C LEU A 526 54.63 -26.23 -24.96
N VAL A 527 54.96 -25.40 -25.95
CA VAL A 527 54.47 -24.02 -26.06
C VAL A 527 53.45 -23.95 -27.19
N VAL A 528 52.20 -23.67 -26.86
CA VAL A 528 51.08 -23.56 -27.81
C VAL A 528 50.67 -22.09 -27.93
N GLU A 529 50.96 -21.50 -29.08
CA GLU A 529 50.76 -20.08 -29.36
C GLU A 529 50.57 -19.87 -30.87
N ASP A 530 49.52 -19.17 -31.29
CA ASP A 530 49.18 -18.96 -32.71
C ASP A 530 49.97 -17.81 -33.38
N ASP A 531 50.45 -16.83 -32.61
CA ASP A 531 51.33 -15.79 -33.15
C ASP A 531 52.79 -16.32 -33.24
N PRO A 532 53.34 -16.49 -34.45
CA PRO A 532 54.69 -17.06 -34.63
C PRO A 532 55.79 -16.21 -33.98
N ARG A 533 55.56 -14.91 -33.77
CA ARG A 533 56.53 -14.02 -33.12
C ARG A 533 56.51 -14.21 -31.60
N VAL A 534 55.33 -14.37 -31.02
CA VAL A 534 55.17 -14.62 -29.59
C VAL A 534 55.62 -16.04 -29.24
N LEU A 535 55.34 -17.01 -30.13
CA LEU A 535 55.82 -18.37 -30.01
C LEU A 535 57.35 -18.38 -29.99
N ALA A 536 58.01 -17.78 -30.98
CA ALA A 536 59.47 -17.71 -31.05
C ALA A 536 60.10 -16.97 -29.86
N ALA A 537 59.47 -15.91 -29.36
CA ALA A 537 59.95 -15.16 -28.20
C ALA A 537 59.82 -15.99 -26.91
N THR A 538 58.70 -16.69 -26.72
CA THR A 538 58.45 -17.51 -25.54
C THR A 538 59.35 -18.75 -25.53
N THR A 539 59.55 -19.39 -26.68
CA THR A 539 60.49 -20.52 -26.81
C THR A 539 61.92 -20.06 -26.56
N GLY A 540 62.36 -18.94 -27.14
CA GLY A 540 63.70 -18.40 -26.90
C GLY A 540 63.94 -18.04 -25.43
N ALA A 541 62.94 -17.48 -24.75
CA ALA A 541 63.01 -17.20 -23.31
C ALA A 541 63.15 -18.47 -22.46
N LEU A 542 62.45 -19.55 -22.82
CA LEU A 542 62.56 -20.83 -22.12
C LEU A 542 63.93 -21.50 -22.36
N GLU A 543 64.49 -21.41 -23.57
CA GLU A 543 65.85 -21.87 -23.87
C GLU A 543 66.90 -21.11 -23.06
N GLU A 544 66.73 -19.79 -22.89
CA GLU A 544 67.64 -18.95 -22.11
C GLU A 544 67.64 -19.28 -20.61
N ILE A 545 66.50 -19.70 -20.06
CA ILE A 545 66.37 -20.18 -18.67
C ILE A 545 66.83 -21.66 -18.54
N GLY A 546 67.15 -22.33 -19.66
CA GLY A 546 67.68 -23.70 -19.68
C GLY A 546 66.64 -24.80 -19.86
N HIS A 547 65.44 -24.52 -20.38
CA HIS A 547 64.45 -25.55 -20.70
C HIS A 547 64.51 -25.95 -22.19
N HIS A 548 63.86 -27.07 -22.54
CA HIS A 548 63.72 -27.56 -23.91
C HIS A 548 62.29 -27.31 -24.44
N PRO A 549 62.01 -26.16 -25.04
CA PRO A 549 60.69 -25.88 -25.57
C PRO A 549 60.41 -26.64 -26.87
N ILE A 550 59.18 -27.12 -27.03
CA ILE A 550 58.62 -27.69 -28.26
C ILE A 550 57.56 -26.72 -28.75
N ALA A 551 57.80 -26.11 -29.91
CA ALA A 551 56.91 -25.10 -30.48
C ALA A 551 55.69 -25.73 -31.16
N CYS A 552 54.51 -25.17 -30.91
CA CYS A 552 53.24 -25.58 -31.50
C CYS A 552 52.44 -24.33 -31.88
N ASP A 553 52.22 -24.13 -33.17
CA ASP A 553 51.47 -22.99 -33.74
C ASP A 553 49.98 -23.28 -33.93
N ASP A 554 49.55 -24.50 -33.64
CA ASP A 554 48.19 -24.99 -33.82
C ASP A 554 47.71 -25.78 -32.60
N PRO A 555 46.69 -25.31 -31.86
CA PRO A 555 46.15 -26.04 -30.71
C PRO A 555 45.65 -27.46 -31.05
N LEU A 556 45.23 -27.71 -32.29
CA LEU A 556 44.80 -29.04 -32.74
C LEU A 556 45.96 -30.03 -32.92
N ALA A 557 47.20 -29.54 -33.05
CA ALA A 557 48.40 -30.37 -33.18
C ALA A 557 48.99 -30.78 -31.82
N ALA A 558 48.64 -30.07 -30.74
CA ALA A 558 49.15 -30.33 -29.39
C ALA A 558 48.97 -31.78 -28.89
N PRO A 559 47.83 -32.48 -29.13
CA PRO A 559 47.67 -33.87 -28.72
C PRO A 559 48.64 -34.85 -29.40
N ALA A 560 48.96 -34.62 -30.69
CA ALA A 560 49.90 -35.45 -31.43
C ALA A 560 51.34 -35.24 -30.92
N LEU A 561 51.72 -33.99 -30.66
CA LEU A 561 53.03 -33.66 -30.09
C LEU A 561 53.25 -34.23 -28.69
N LEU A 562 52.20 -34.25 -27.85
CA LEU A 562 52.22 -34.91 -26.54
C LEU A 562 52.36 -36.43 -26.64
N ALA A 563 51.75 -37.05 -27.66
CA ALA A 563 51.86 -38.49 -27.89
C ALA A 563 53.26 -38.90 -28.40
N GLU A 564 53.89 -38.06 -29.22
CA GLU A 564 55.23 -38.28 -29.77
C GLU A 564 56.35 -37.97 -28.76
N ASN A 565 56.10 -37.08 -27.79
CA ASN A 565 57.10 -36.61 -26.82
C ASN A 565 56.64 -36.87 -25.37
N PRO A 566 56.79 -38.11 -24.86
CA PRO A 566 56.36 -38.48 -23.52
C PRO A 566 57.16 -37.80 -22.39
N SER A 567 58.23 -37.08 -22.71
CA SER A 567 59.07 -36.31 -21.77
C SER A 567 58.53 -34.91 -21.46
N ILE A 568 57.43 -34.46 -22.10
CA ILE A 568 56.83 -33.15 -21.85
C ILE A 568 56.26 -33.09 -20.43
N GLY A 569 56.79 -32.20 -19.60
CA GLY A 569 56.38 -32.01 -18.21
C GLY A 569 55.45 -30.82 -17.98
N LEU A 570 55.39 -29.87 -18.92
CA LEU A 570 54.60 -28.64 -18.82
C LEU A 570 54.07 -28.24 -20.20
N ILE A 571 52.82 -27.78 -20.23
CA ILE A 571 52.20 -27.10 -21.36
C ILE A 571 52.03 -25.62 -21.00
N ILE A 572 52.58 -24.75 -21.83
CA ILE A 572 52.33 -23.31 -21.81
C ILE A 572 51.39 -23.01 -22.98
N SER A 573 50.19 -22.48 -22.71
CA SER A 573 49.17 -22.25 -23.74
C SER A 573 48.66 -20.82 -23.72
N ASP A 574 48.54 -20.16 -24.88
CA ASP A 574 47.69 -18.97 -24.96
C ASP A 574 46.23 -19.37 -24.67
N VAL A 575 45.47 -18.45 -24.11
CA VAL A 575 44.07 -18.64 -23.78
C VAL A 575 43.19 -18.42 -25.01
N LEU A 576 43.51 -17.41 -25.82
CA LEU A 576 42.72 -17.02 -27.00
C LEU A 576 43.48 -17.40 -28.26
N MET A 577 43.10 -18.53 -28.86
CA MET A 577 43.66 -19.00 -30.12
C MET A 577 42.54 -19.28 -31.13
N PRO A 578 42.77 -19.07 -32.44
CA PRO A 578 41.84 -19.45 -33.49
C PRO A 578 41.53 -20.96 -33.47
N ARG A 579 40.30 -21.33 -33.82
CA ARG A 579 39.75 -22.71 -33.91
C ARG A 579 39.51 -23.42 -32.59
N GLN A 580 40.40 -23.31 -31.60
CA GLN A 580 40.24 -23.92 -30.28
C GLN A 580 40.92 -23.07 -29.22
N THR A 581 40.20 -22.76 -28.13
CA THR A 581 40.79 -21.99 -27.03
C THR A 581 41.73 -22.84 -26.16
N GLY A 582 42.68 -22.20 -25.48
CA GLY A 582 43.59 -22.89 -24.56
C GLY A 582 42.87 -23.73 -23.51
N PRO A 583 41.88 -23.19 -22.77
CA PRO A 583 41.10 -23.96 -21.80
C PRO A 583 40.35 -25.16 -22.40
N GLU A 584 39.77 -25.03 -23.61
CA GLU A 584 39.10 -26.14 -24.30
C GLU A 584 40.08 -27.25 -24.68
N MET A 585 41.28 -26.89 -25.17
CA MET A 585 42.36 -27.82 -25.48
C MET A 585 42.83 -28.55 -24.22
N ILE A 586 43.10 -27.82 -23.14
CA ILE A 586 43.56 -28.41 -21.87
C ILE A 586 42.49 -29.31 -21.26
N ALA A 587 41.21 -28.93 -21.33
CA ALA A 587 40.11 -29.77 -20.85
C ALA A 587 40.03 -31.12 -21.60
N ALA A 588 40.34 -31.14 -22.90
CA ALA A 588 40.41 -32.37 -23.69
C ALA A 588 41.65 -33.23 -23.38
N LEU A 589 42.77 -32.61 -22.98
CA LEU A 589 44.03 -33.28 -22.67
C LEU A 589 44.12 -33.78 -21.22
N ALA A 590 43.48 -33.09 -20.27
CA ALA A 590 43.56 -33.37 -18.84
C ALA A 590 43.23 -34.83 -18.45
N PRO A 591 42.24 -35.52 -19.05
CA PRO A 591 41.97 -36.93 -18.75
C PRO A 591 43.07 -37.89 -19.24
N LEU A 592 43.80 -37.53 -20.30
CA LEU A 592 44.80 -38.37 -20.95
C LEU A 592 46.21 -38.15 -20.36
N TYR A 593 46.51 -36.92 -19.92
CA TYR A 593 47.82 -36.52 -19.42
C TYR A 593 47.73 -35.82 -18.05
N PRO A 594 47.20 -36.49 -16.99
CA PRO A 594 46.98 -35.86 -15.68
C PRO A 594 48.26 -35.47 -14.94
N HIS A 595 49.42 -35.94 -15.40
CA HIS A 595 50.75 -35.69 -14.83
C HIS A 595 51.42 -34.43 -15.41
N VAL A 596 50.90 -33.88 -16.52
CA VAL A 596 51.51 -32.73 -17.21
C VAL A 596 51.03 -31.42 -16.59
N ALA A 597 51.97 -30.53 -16.30
CA ALA A 597 51.68 -29.21 -15.78
C ALA A 597 51.03 -28.30 -16.83
N VAL A 598 50.25 -27.31 -16.38
CA VAL A 598 49.64 -26.33 -17.28
C VAL A 598 49.87 -24.92 -16.75
N LEU A 599 50.38 -24.05 -17.62
CA LEU A 599 50.50 -22.61 -17.42
C LEU A 599 49.76 -21.91 -18.56
N PHE A 600 48.73 -21.14 -18.23
CA PHE A 600 48.06 -20.31 -19.24
C PHE A 600 48.78 -18.97 -19.39
N VAL A 601 48.90 -18.50 -20.63
CA VAL A 601 49.42 -17.18 -20.95
C VAL A 601 48.29 -16.38 -21.56
N THR A 602 48.05 -15.15 -21.10
CA THR A 602 46.95 -14.33 -21.66
C THR A 602 47.36 -12.90 -21.94
N GLY A 603 47.02 -12.41 -23.14
CA GLY A 603 47.12 -10.99 -23.50
C GLY A 603 45.84 -10.18 -23.25
N PHE A 604 44.74 -10.84 -22.87
CA PHE A 604 43.43 -10.22 -22.80
C PHE A 604 42.87 -10.27 -21.38
N ALA A 605 43.00 -9.16 -20.65
CA ALA A 605 42.25 -8.96 -19.42
C ALA A 605 40.80 -8.63 -19.81
N GLY A 606 39.96 -9.63 -20.08
CA GLY A 606 38.61 -9.38 -20.58
C GLY A 606 37.54 -10.39 -20.23
N GLU A 607 37.62 -11.61 -20.77
CA GLU A 607 36.42 -12.45 -20.89
C GLU A 607 36.55 -13.84 -20.25
N VAL A 608 37.69 -14.15 -19.65
CA VAL A 608 37.95 -15.50 -19.17
C VAL A 608 37.60 -15.58 -17.69
N ASN A 609 36.44 -16.17 -17.40
CA ASN A 609 35.97 -16.42 -16.05
C ASN A 609 37.01 -17.28 -15.32
N VAL A 610 37.43 -16.90 -14.11
CA VAL A 610 38.47 -17.63 -13.34
C VAL A 610 38.12 -19.12 -13.18
N ALA A 611 36.82 -19.45 -13.23
CA ALA A 611 36.31 -20.82 -13.24
C ALA A 611 36.73 -21.66 -14.46
N GLN A 612 37.04 -21.05 -15.62
CA GLN A 612 37.46 -21.75 -16.84
C GLN A 612 38.91 -22.22 -16.80
N PHE A 613 39.75 -21.69 -15.90
CA PHE A 613 41.15 -22.09 -15.76
C PHE A 613 41.37 -23.29 -14.83
N GLY A 614 40.32 -23.86 -14.22
CA GLY A 614 40.41 -25.11 -13.46
C GLY A 614 41.39 -25.12 -12.28
N GLY A 615 41.83 -23.95 -11.81
CA GLY A 615 42.86 -23.80 -10.76
C GLY A 615 44.31 -23.81 -11.29
N HIS A 616 44.53 -23.73 -12.60
CA HIS A 616 45.86 -23.63 -13.21
C HIS A 616 46.47 -22.23 -13.09
N GLU A 617 47.80 -22.15 -13.10
CA GLU A 617 48.56 -20.89 -13.02
C GLU A 617 48.37 -20.06 -14.30
N VAL A 618 48.35 -18.73 -14.16
CA VAL A 618 48.11 -17.80 -15.28
C VAL A 618 49.17 -16.69 -15.30
N LEU A 619 49.92 -16.59 -16.40
CA LEU A 619 50.87 -15.53 -16.70
C LEU A 619 50.26 -14.50 -17.67
N ARG A 620 50.41 -13.21 -17.38
CA ARG A 620 49.85 -12.12 -18.21
C ARG A 620 50.90 -11.52 -19.14
N LYS A 621 50.56 -11.37 -20.43
CA LYS A 621 51.36 -10.63 -21.41
C LYS A 621 51.19 -9.11 -21.19
N PRO A 622 52.25 -8.29 -21.34
CA PRO A 622 53.65 -8.66 -21.50
C PRO A 622 54.28 -9.07 -20.15
N PHE A 623 55.16 -10.09 -20.17
CA PHE A 623 55.87 -10.63 -19.00
C PHE A 623 57.40 -10.57 -19.19
N THR A 624 58.14 -10.58 -18.08
CA THR A 624 59.61 -10.61 -18.05
C THR A 624 60.14 -12.05 -17.90
N LEU A 625 61.41 -12.28 -18.22
CA LEU A 625 62.07 -13.60 -18.06
C LEU A 625 61.92 -14.15 -16.63
N MET A 626 62.18 -13.33 -15.61
CA MET A 626 61.98 -13.71 -14.20
C MET A 626 60.53 -14.05 -13.84
N ALA A 627 59.56 -13.44 -14.51
CA ALA A 627 58.14 -13.71 -14.26
C ALA A 627 57.73 -15.04 -14.90
N LEU A 628 58.27 -15.34 -16.08
CA LEU A 628 58.12 -16.64 -16.74
C LEU A 628 58.75 -17.76 -15.91
N GLU A 629 60.00 -17.59 -15.46
CA GLU A 629 60.70 -18.56 -14.60
C GLU A 629 59.91 -18.86 -13.31
N ARG A 630 59.45 -17.82 -12.62
CA ARG A 630 58.64 -17.98 -11.41
C ARG A 630 57.31 -18.68 -11.71
N ALA A 631 56.64 -18.34 -12.81
CA ALA A 631 55.38 -18.97 -13.18
C ALA A 631 55.55 -20.45 -13.53
N VAL A 632 56.64 -20.81 -14.23
CA VAL A 632 57.01 -22.20 -14.52
C VAL A 632 57.23 -22.98 -13.22
N MET A 633 58.04 -22.44 -12.30
CA MET A 633 58.29 -23.08 -11.00
C MET A 633 57.01 -23.26 -10.18
N THR A 634 56.12 -22.26 -10.18
CA THR A 634 54.85 -22.31 -9.45
C THR A 634 53.89 -23.35 -10.07
N ALA A 635 53.80 -23.40 -11.39
CA ALA A 635 52.98 -24.37 -12.11
C ALA A 635 53.44 -25.82 -11.89
N LEU A 636 54.73 -26.03 -11.62
CA LEU A 636 55.33 -27.34 -11.32
C LEU A 636 55.23 -27.74 -9.84
N ALA A 637 55.22 -26.77 -8.91
CA ALA A 637 55.14 -27.01 -7.47
C ALA A 637 53.77 -27.48 -6.97
N THR A 638 52.74 -27.50 -7.83
CA THR A 638 51.41 -28.02 -7.49
C THR A 638 51.46 -29.55 -7.40
N ASP A 639 51.07 -30.12 -6.26
CA ASP A 639 51.15 -31.56 -5.95
C ASP A 639 50.38 -32.39 -6.99
N ARG A 640 51.09 -33.19 -7.79
CA ARG A 640 50.53 -34.00 -8.89
C ARG A 640 50.95 -35.47 -8.78
N PRO A 641 50.13 -36.42 -9.24
CA PRO A 641 50.50 -37.82 -9.29
C PRO A 641 51.72 -38.00 -10.22
N MET A 642 52.86 -38.38 -9.67
CA MET A 642 54.10 -38.59 -10.44
C MET A 642 53.90 -39.64 -11.53
N ALA A 643 54.48 -39.38 -12.71
CA ALA A 643 54.57 -40.35 -13.79
C ALA A 643 55.27 -41.62 -13.28
N ARG A 644 54.65 -42.79 -13.49
CA ARG A 644 55.31 -44.07 -13.21
C ARG A 644 56.51 -44.19 -14.14
N ASP A 645 57.72 -44.16 -13.58
CA ASP A 645 58.94 -44.62 -14.23
C ASP A 645 58.67 -46.01 -14.84
N ARG A 646 58.60 -46.07 -16.17
CA ARG A 646 58.81 -47.33 -16.89
C ARG A 646 60.30 -47.62 -16.84
N ILE A 647 60.73 -48.18 -15.71
CA ILE A 647 62.01 -48.88 -15.59
C ILE A 647 61.99 -50.00 -16.64
N ALA A 648 63.03 -50.00 -17.47
CA ALA A 648 63.30 -51.00 -18.48
C ALA A 648 63.29 -52.42 -17.90
N ALA A 649 62.62 -53.36 -18.58
CA ALA A 649 62.94 -54.78 -18.57
C ALA A 649 62.34 -55.46 -19.81
N GLU A 650 63.26 -55.89 -20.69
CA GLU A 650 63.17 -56.87 -21.80
C GLU A 650 62.24 -56.60 -23.00
#